data_AF-K2BPC7-F1
#
_entry.id   AF-K2BPC7-F1
#
_cell.length_a   1.000
_cell.length_b   1.000
_cell.length_c   1.000
_cell.angle_alpha   90.00
_cell.angle_beta   90.00
_cell.angle_gamma   90.00
#
_symmetry.space_group_name_H-M   'P 1'
#
loop_
_entity.id
_entity.type
_entity.pdbx_description
1 polymer ?
#
loop_
_entity_poly.entity_id
_entity_poly.type
_entity_poly.pdbx_seq_one_letter_code
_entity_poly.pdbx_strand_id
1 'polypeptide(L)'
;MSASFLATTVPLCKVKIRLFFNSLKARMSGKKAALAVVGVLAVIFSVAVAVSDLVRFMDATGPQISLAEWIVGLIAFYAIFVVFVADLLSGHTINAGQMSSDFDYLSTLPISPASLLCVKIFERFASDYIGALILLTGFIATTCRNGVNAYGIVVSLLLFTQISLLIGTIINLIMLIMRRHLPLTSINNFFSFFGYIVGFVIFIPYVFVDHMPAEAVQLLITYLNRFQDSVFVVLQPMRWLGRILTETGPVIELWQFNGLWLITMLLCVLPLYRALNSGALSIKKTRTGRNKARQSSRFSGLEQKDYLLMKSDYNIRINALFMPVTLIIVNIFFVGHVFKFNTLNSLLNMIFAGIIYFCLFGPTNAIGSEGRTISLLESLPLHPQEILKHKFVFWFKTAAQIFLPLTIVIGWYLNFDVMSIIRVALLATVFTAACVWVTLQLSAIFPVFDSKMLQQSSSLSAKAAALAVMLLLVQVKEATLLNLYALLIFVSITVLLNMKARALMFYRLETSQHINKQQKWLNFMLLAFAFLGGQTLINQIFRAVIPGENTGLWSWVLPALAILPVLMLTAFFKKPWSGQTSLPDSPAKSLSATAITATAYGILSTCGTWLYISYNPELKEFLTSELAYYVRLFDGLALSYSASALFVSAVPICFAALFAVLAAEHAQSDAKTGHHCRFFVTLAILLALSPSHVIIPAFVTTAFTALYCRHFTSAAGAALIAAMSTALPLIALFR
;
A
#
# COMPACT_ATOMS: atom_id res chain seq x y z
N MET A 1 -4.99 -50.35 13.36
CA MET A 1 -4.85 -49.02 12.74
C MET A 1 -5.74 -48.03 13.49
N SER A 2 -5.21 -47.14 14.34
CA SER A 2 -5.99 -45.94 14.82
C SER A 2 -5.24 -45.03 15.81
N ALA A 3 -4.32 -45.54 16.63
CA ALA A 3 -3.63 -44.70 17.63
C ALA A 3 -2.60 -43.73 17.01
N SER A 4 -1.98 -44.04 15.86
CA SER A 4 -0.88 -43.25 15.28
C SER A 4 -1.33 -42.05 14.42
N PHE A 5 -2.52 -42.08 13.81
CA PHE A 5 -2.96 -41.01 12.90
C PHE A 5 -3.40 -39.76 13.67
N LEU A 6 -4.31 -39.90 14.63
CA LEU A 6 -4.76 -38.77 15.46
C LEU A 6 -3.64 -38.25 16.35
N ALA A 7 -2.82 -39.15 16.91
CA ALA A 7 -1.67 -38.78 17.73
C ALA A 7 -0.59 -37.99 16.97
N THR A 8 -0.51 -38.10 15.64
CA THR A 8 0.41 -37.29 14.83
C THR A 8 -0.26 -36.05 14.24
N THR A 9 -1.50 -36.15 13.77
CA THR A 9 -2.20 -35.04 13.10
C THR A 9 -2.52 -33.88 14.04
N VAL A 10 -3.08 -34.17 15.23
CA VAL A 10 -3.53 -33.12 16.16
C VAL A 10 -2.36 -32.26 16.68
N PRO A 11 -1.22 -32.82 17.12
CA PRO A 11 -0.07 -32.02 17.53
C PRO A 11 0.50 -31.17 16.39
N LEU A 12 0.58 -31.71 15.16
CA LEU A 12 1.06 -30.96 14.00
C LEU A 12 0.16 -29.76 13.68
N CYS A 13 -1.17 -29.93 13.71
CA CYS A 13 -2.10 -28.83 13.55
C CYS A 13 -1.94 -27.77 14.66
N LYS A 14 -1.77 -28.18 15.93
CA LYS A 14 -1.53 -27.25 17.05
C LYS A 14 -0.24 -26.44 16.87
N VAL A 15 0.85 -27.09 16.45
CA VAL A 15 2.13 -26.43 16.17
C VAL A 15 1.96 -25.40 15.04
N LYS A 16 1.23 -25.76 13.97
CA LYS A 16 0.95 -24.86 12.85
C LYS A 16 0.15 -23.63 13.27
N ILE A 17 -0.91 -23.81 14.05
CA ILE A 17 -1.69 -22.69 14.60
C ILE A 17 -0.81 -21.76 15.44
N ARG A 18 0.01 -22.32 16.34
CA ARG A 18 0.92 -21.53 17.19
C ARG A 18 1.93 -20.73 16.36
N LEU A 19 2.54 -21.36 15.36
CA LEU A 19 3.47 -20.68 14.46
C LEU A 19 2.78 -19.58 13.63
N PHE A 20 1.54 -19.80 13.19
CA PHE A 20 0.75 -18.80 12.47
C PHE A 20 0.50 -17.57 13.35
N PHE A 21 0.00 -17.76 14.58
CA PHE A 21 -0.21 -16.66 15.53
C PHE A 21 1.08 -15.95 15.92
N ASN A 22 2.18 -16.68 16.11
CA ASN A 22 3.48 -16.07 16.40
C ASN A 22 4.01 -15.25 15.22
N SER A 23 3.80 -15.72 13.98
CA SER A 23 4.16 -14.98 12.77
C SER A 23 3.33 -13.71 12.61
N LEU A 24 2.01 -13.78 12.86
CA LEU A 24 1.14 -12.61 12.89
C LEU A 24 1.59 -11.61 13.95
N LYS A 25 1.87 -12.06 15.18
CA LYS A 25 2.35 -11.21 16.28
C LYS A 25 3.70 -10.57 15.97
N ALA A 26 4.61 -11.28 15.31
CA ALA A 26 5.92 -10.75 14.92
C ALA A 26 5.83 -9.73 13.77
N ARG A 27 4.88 -9.90 12.84
CA ARG A 27 4.67 -9.00 11.69
C ARG A 27 3.86 -7.75 12.04
N MET A 28 2.93 -7.89 12.98
CA MET A 28 2.02 -6.83 13.40
C MET A 28 2.60 -6.06 14.60
N SER A 29 3.21 -4.91 14.33
CA SER A 29 3.30 -3.89 15.39
C SER A 29 1.90 -3.34 15.67
N GLY A 30 1.63 -2.82 16.88
CA GLY A 30 0.29 -2.30 17.23
C GLY A 30 -0.28 -1.31 16.20
N LYS A 31 0.60 -0.53 15.55
CA LYS A 31 0.23 0.39 14.44
C LYS A 31 -0.20 -0.32 13.15
N LYS A 32 0.44 -1.44 12.81
CA LYS A 32 0.07 -2.26 11.64
C LYS A 32 -1.19 -3.07 11.89
N ALA A 33 -1.42 -3.49 13.14
CA ALA A 33 -2.61 -4.23 13.54
C ALA A 33 -3.88 -3.37 13.38
N ALA A 34 -3.87 -2.13 13.85
CA ALA A 34 -5.01 -1.22 13.71
C ALA A 34 -5.36 -0.96 12.23
N LEU A 35 -4.36 -0.69 11.38
CA LEU A 35 -4.58 -0.50 9.94
C LEU A 35 -5.14 -1.76 9.27
N ALA A 36 -4.65 -2.94 9.65
CA ALA A 36 -5.15 -4.21 9.12
C ALA A 36 -6.59 -4.49 9.54
N VAL A 37 -6.97 -4.18 10.79
CA VAL A 37 -8.36 -4.32 11.26
C VAL A 37 -9.29 -3.39 10.49
N VAL A 38 -8.90 -2.11 10.30
CA VAL A 38 -9.69 -1.16 9.51
C VAL A 38 -9.81 -1.63 8.06
N GLY A 39 -8.73 -2.12 7.45
CA GLY A 39 -8.77 -2.67 6.09
C GLY A 39 -9.67 -3.90 5.96
N VAL A 40 -9.61 -4.82 6.93
CA VAL A 40 -10.49 -6.00 7.01
C VAL A 40 -11.95 -5.58 7.13
N LEU A 41 -12.26 -4.67 8.05
CA LEU A 41 -13.61 -4.15 8.23
C LEU A 41 -14.11 -3.45 6.97
N ALA A 42 -13.28 -2.63 6.32
CA ALA A 42 -13.64 -1.96 5.07
C ALA A 42 -14.00 -2.96 3.96
N VAL A 43 -13.23 -4.04 3.80
CA VAL A 43 -13.56 -5.10 2.83
C VAL A 43 -14.88 -5.79 3.18
N ILE A 44 -15.08 -6.15 4.46
CA ILE A 44 -16.32 -6.77 4.94
C ILE A 44 -17.53 -5.86 4.64
N PHE A 45 -17.43 -4.58 4.96
CA PHE A 45 -18.49 -3.61 4.71
C PHE A 45 -18.73 -3.40 3.21
N SER A 46 -17.69 -3.27 2.39
CA SER A 46 -17.84 -3.13 0.93
C SER A 46 -18.51 -4.34 0.29
N VAL A 47 -18.12 -5.56 0.69
CA VAL A 47 -18.76 -6.79 0.22
C VAL A 47 -20.21 -6.84 0.66
N ALA A 48 -20.51 -6.54 1.93
CA ALA A 48 -21.87 -6.52 2.44
C ALA A 48 -22.76 -5.49 1.73
N VAL A 49 -22.24 -4.28 1.44
CA VAL A 49 -22.95 -3.24 0.69
C VAL A 49 -23.21 -3.70 -0.75
N ALA A 50 -22.20 -4.24 -1.44
CA ALA A 50 -22.37 -4.73 -2.82
C ALA A 50 -23.40 -5.87 -2.91
N VAL A 51 -23.43 -6.77 -1.92
CA VAL A 51 -24.45 -7.82 -1.83
C VAL A 51 -25.83 -7.23 -1.55
N SER A 52 -25.94 -6.23 -0.67
CA SER A 52 -27.20 -5.51 -0.43
C SER A 52 -27.73 -4.85 -1.71
N ASP A 53 -26.88 -4.22 -2.50
CA ASP A 53 -27.26 -3.60 -3.76
C ASP A 53 -27.69 -4.63 -4.80
N LEU A 54 -27.00 -5.78 -4.87
CA LEU A 54 -27.39 -6.91 -5.70
C LEU A 54 -28.79 -7.43 -5.32
N VAL A 55 -29.08 -7.57 -4.02
CA VAL A 55 -30.39 -8.02 -3.54
C VAL A 55 -31.48 -7.00 -3.90
N ARG A 56 -31.24 -5.70 -3.72
CA ARG A 56 -32.19 -4.63 -4.12
C ARG A 56 -32.46 -4.64 -5.62
N PHE A 57 -31.45 -4.91 -6.44
CA PHE A 57 -31.60 -5.06 -7.88
C PHE A 57 -32.46 -6.28 -8.26
N MET A 58 -32.31 -7.40 -7.53
CA MET A 58 -33.15 -8.58 -7.72
C MET A 58 -34.61 -8.33 -7.34
N ASP A 59 -34.86 -7.60 -6.25
CA ASP A 59 -36.22 -7.25 -5.82
C ASP A 59 -36.91 -6.29 -6.82
N ALA A 60 -36.13 -5.44 -7.51
CA ALA A 60 -36.63 -4.51 -8.53
C ALA A 60 -36.92 -5.17 -9.90
N THR A 61 -36.32 -6.33 -10.21
CA THR A 61 -36.42 -7.01 -11.52
C THR A 61 -37.60 -8.00 -11.63
N GLY A 62 -38.41 -8.13 -10.58
CA GLY A 62 -39.65 -8.90 -10.59
C GLY A 62 -39.48 -10.42 -10.44
N PRO A 63 -40.57 -11.21 -10.56
CA PRO A 63 -40.66 -12.59 -10.07
C PRO A 63 -40.06 -13.66 -11.00
N GLN A 64 -39.06 -13.35 -11.82
CA GLN A 64 -38.31 -14.37 -12.56
C GLN A 64 -37.25 -15.03 -11.67
N ILE A 65 -37.72 -15.79 -10.67
CA ILE A 65 -36.92 -16.44 -9.63
C ILE A 65 -35.79 -17.30 -10.23
N SER A 66 -36.04 -17.96 -11.37
CA SER A 66 -35.04 -18.79 -12.05
C SER A 66 -33.85 -17.99 -12.59
N LEU A 67 -34.06 -16.78 -13.09
CA LEU A 67 -33.00 -15.92 -13.64
C LEU A 67 -32.15 -15.33 -12.50
N ALA A 68 -32.80 -14.99 -11.39
CA ALA A 68 -32.16 -14.57 -10.14
C ALA A 68 -31.21 -15.63 -9.57
N GLU A 69 -31.61 -16.91 -9.55
CA GLU A 69 -30.75 -18.03 -9.14
C GLU A 69 -29.48 -18.13 -10.00
N TRP A 70 -29.60 -17.98 -11.32
CA TRP A 70 -28.46 -18.02 -12.24
C TRP A 70 -27.50 -16.86 -12.03
N ILE A 71 -28.01 -15.63 -11.85
CA ILE A 71 -27.18 -14.45 -11.62
C ILE A 71 -26.39 -14.61 -10.32
N VAL A 72 -27.05 -14.94 -9.20
CA VAL A 72 -26.38 -15.13 -7.91
C VAL A 72 -25.37 -16.28 -7.96
N GLY A 73 -25.74 -17.38 -8.63
CA GLY A 73 -24.86 -18.53 -8.85
C GLY A 73 -23.61 -18.20 -9.65
N LEU A 74 -23.73 -17.43 -10.73
CA LEU A 74 -22.61 -16.98 -11.56
C LEU A 74 -21.69 -16.01 -10.81
N ILE A 75 -22.25 -15.07 -10.05
CA ILE A 75 -21.48 -14.14 -9.20
C ILE A 75 -20.73 -14.92 -8.12
N ALA A 76 -21.39 -15.87 -7.46
CA ALA A 76 -20.76 -16.71 -6.44
C ALA A 76 -19.65 -17.57 -7.05
N PHE A 77 -19.86 -18.18 -8.23
CA PHE A 77 -18.83 -18.94 -8.93
C PHE A 77 -17.64 -18.06 -9.36
N TYR A 78 -17.91 -16.85 -9.85
CA TYR A 78 -16.87 -15.88 -10.16
C TYR A 78 -16.08 -15.48 -8.90
N ALA A 79 -16.74 -15.25 -7.76
CA ALA A 79 -16.06 -15.00 -6.49
C ALA A 79 -15.21 -16.19 -6.03
N ILE A 80 -15.68 -17.43 -6.21
CA ILE A 80 -14.92 -18.66 -5.94
C ILE A 80 -13.66 -18.70 -6.81
N PHE A 81 -13.79 -18.34 -8.10
CA PHE A 81 -12.66 -18.26 -9.02
C PHE A 81 -11.66 -17.17 -8.59
N VAL A 82 -12.14 -15.98 -8.20
CA VAL A 82 -11.29 -14.89 -7.69
C VAL A 82 -10.52 -15.36 -6.45
N VAL A 83 -11.16 -16.04 -5.50
CA VAL A 83 -10.49 -16.58 -4.30
C VAL A 83 -9.49 -17.67 -4.67
N PHE A 84 -9.84 -18.62 -5.54
CA PHE A 84 -8.93 -19.65 -6.02
C PHE A 84 -7.67 -19.05 -6.64
N VAL A 85 -7.84 -18.03 -7.47
CA VAL A 85 -6.73 -17.33 -8.13
C VAL A 85 -5.93 -16.53 -7.11
N ALA A 86 -6.59 -15.76 -6.24
CA ALA A 86 -5.92 -14.99 -5.21
C ALA A 86 -5.09 -15.89 -4.28
N ASP A 87 -5.58 -17.07 -3.91
CA ASP A 87 -4.82 -18.04 -3.13
C ASP A 87 -3.65 -18.62 -3.91
N LEU A 88 -3.85 -18.94 -5.19
CA LEU A 88 -2.77 -19.41 -6.07
C LEU A 88 -1.66 -18.34 -6.24
N LEU A 89 -2.04 -17.06 -6.30
CA LEU A 89 -1.14 -15.93 -6.59
C LEU A 89 -0.57 -15.21 -5.39
N SER A 90 -1.25 -15.20 -4.24
CA SER A 90 -0.85 -14.46 -3.03
C SER A 90 0.52 -14.90 -2.54
N GLY A 91 1.06 -15.99 -3.08
CA GLY A 91 2.36 -16.49 -2.74
C GLY A 91 2.38 -16.95 -1.30
N HIS A 92 1.37 -16.77 -0.45
CA HIS A 92 1.34 -17.44 0.85
C HIS A 92 1.31 -18.96 0.67
N THR A 93 0.90 -19.46 -0.49
CA THR A 93 1.05 -20.85 -0.90
C THR A 93 2.47 -21.28 -1.25
N ILE A 94 3.37 -20.33 -1.57
CA ILE A 94 4.75 -20.52 -2.05
C ILE A 94 5.80 -19.94 -1.05
N ASN A 95 5.53 -18.79 -0.41
CA ASN A 95 6.19 -18.05 0.70
C ASN A 95 5.78 -18.49 2.10
N ALA A 96 4.66 -19.19 2.27
CA ALA A 96 4.66 -20.22 3.31
C ALA A 96 5.64 -21.33 2.92
N GLY A 97 6.54 -21.17 1.96
CA GLY A 97 7.88 -21.75 1.92
C GLY A 97 8.76 -21.48 3.15
N GLN A 98 8.33 -20.65 4.11
CA GLN A 98 8.89 -20.68 5.47
C GLN A 98 8.18 -21.70 6.39
N MET A 99 6.96 -22.14 6.05
CA MET A 99 6.20 -23.21 6.74
C MET A 99 6.10 -24.52 5.91
N SER A 100 6.49 -24.49 4.64
CA SER A 100 6.44 -25.56 3.64
C SER A 100 7.82 -25.93 3.14
N SER A 101 8.86 -25.16 3.52
CA SER A 101 10.21 -25.73 3.74
C SER A 101 10.17 -26.86 4.76
N ASP A 102 9.23 -26.77 5.72
CA ASP A 102 9.01 -27.85 6.67
C ASP A 102 8.39 -29.06 6.02
N PHE A 103 7.86 -29.03 4.79
CA PHE A 103 7.24 -30.22 4.22
C PHE A 103 8.28 -31.22 3.69
N ASP A 104 9.36 -30.73 3.08
CA ASP A 104 10.53 -31.56 2.77
C ASP A 104 11.06 -32.17 4.09
N TYR A 105 11.14 -31.39 5.17
CA TYR A 105 11.56 -31.86 6.50
C TYR A 105 10.55 -32.82 7.17
N LEU A 106 9.25 -32.51 7.19
CA LEU A 106 8.18 -33.32 7.77
C LEU A 106 8.00 -34.62 6.99
N SER A 107 8.30 -34.63 5.68
CA SER A 107 8.33 -35.87 4.88
C SER A 107 9.52 -36.77 5.21
N THR A 108 10.58 -36.25 5.86
CA THR A 108 11.67 -37.07 6.42
C THR A 108 11.36 -37.63 7.81
N LEU A 109 10.30 -37.15 8.47
CA LEU A 109 9.87 -37.69 9.75
C LEU A 109 8.97 -38.92 9.53
N PRO A 110 8.91 -39.87 10.49
CA PRO A 110 8.08 -41.07 10.41
C PRO A 110 6.59 -40.75 10.61
N ILE A 111 6.01 -39.94 9.72
CA ILE A 111 4.64 -39.46 9.75
C ILE A 111 3.85 -40.16 8.64
N SER A 112 2.64 -40.61 8.94
CA SER A 112 1.79 -41.25 7.93
C SER A 112 1.44 -40.29 6.77
N PRO A 113 1.39 -40.74 5.51
CA PRO A 113 0.98 -39.90 4.37
C PRO A 113 -0.41 -39.28 4.54
N ALA A 114 -1.31 -39.98 5.25
CA ALA A 114 -2.65 -39.48 5.56
C ALA A 114 -2.60 -38.27 6.50
N SER A 115 -1.75 -38.30 7.54
CA SER A 115 -1.65 -37.18 8.49
C SER A 115 -0.96 -35.98 7.85
N LEU A 116 0.02 -36.19 6.97
CA LEU A 116 0.59 -35.13 6.14
C LEU A 116 -0.46 -34.47 5.22
N LEU A 117 -1.35 -35.27 4.61
CA LEU A 117 -2.44 -34.77 3.77
C LEU A 117 -3.43 -33.93 4.58
N CYS A 118 -3.87 -34.40 5.74
CA CYS A 118 -4.79 -33.66 6.60
C CYS A 118 -4.18 -32.35 7.11
N VAL A 119 -2.92 -32.36 7.57
CA VAL A 119 -2.23 -31.14 8.01
C VAL A 119 -2.10 -30.14 6.86
N LYS A 120 -1.90 -30.60 5.62
CA LYS A 120 -1.81 -29.72 4.44
C LYS A 120 -3.12 -29.06 4.05
N ILE A 121 -4.21 -29.81 4.12
CA ILE A 121 -5.55 -29.28 3.86
C ILE A 121 -5.93 -28.30 4.98
N PHE A 122 -5.66 -28.65 6.24
CA PHE A 122 -5.90 -27.78 7.39
C PHE A 122 -5.08 -26.48 7.34
N GLU A 123 -3.79 -26.56 7.00
CA GLU A 123 -2.91 -25.40 6.83
C GLU A 123 -3.49 -24.42 5.80
N ARG A 124 -4.05 -24.95 4.69
CA ARG A 124 -4.69 -24.14 3.65
C ARG A 124 -5.94 -23.46 4.16
N PHE A 125 -6.87 -24.23 4.72
CA PHE A 125 -8.13 -23.72 5.28
C PHE A 125 -7.89 -22.63 6.34
N ALA A 126 -6.94 -22.85 7.26
CA ALA A 126 -6.61 -21.86 8.30
C ALA A 126 -5.92 -20.60 7.74
N SER A 127 -5.31 -20.69 6.56
CA SER A 127 -4.63 -19.57 5.89
C SER A 127 -5.49 -18.85 4.85
N ASP A 128 -6.71 -19.33 4.57
CA ASP A 128 -7.64 -18.76 3.58
C ASP A 128 -8.37 -17.54 4.13
N TYR A 129 -7.61 -16.48 4.40
CA TYR A 129 -8.17 -15.21 4.87
C TYR A 129 -8.92 -14.46 3.75
N ILE A 130 -8.54 -14.64 2.48
CA ILE A 130 -9.19 -13.98 1.34
C ILE A 130 -10.58 -14.58 1.12
N GLY A 131 -10.70 -15.91 1.15
CA GLY A 131 -11.99 -16.60 1.11
C GLY A 131 -12.89 -16.22 2.26
N ALA A 132 -12.36 -16.10 3.48
CA ALA A 132 -13.15 -15.65 4.63
C ALA A 132 -13.66 -14.20 4.49
N LEU A 133 -12.88 -13.31 3.87
CA LEU A 133 -13.22 -11.88 3.67
C LEU A 133 -14.15 -11.63 2.48
N ILE A 134 -14.24 -12.56 1.52
CA ILE A 134 -15.06 -12.40 0.32
C ILE A 134 -16.22 -13.39 0.31
N LEU A 135 -15.94 -14.69 0.36
CA LEU A 135 -16.96 -15.75 0.23
C LEU A 135 -17.82 -15.88 1.47
N LEU A 136 -17.21 -16.04 2.65
CA LEU A 136 -17.97 -16.23 3.89
C LEU A 136 -18.85 -15.00 4.18
N THR A 137 -18.29 -13.81 3.99
CA THR A 137 -19.01 -12.54 4.16
C THR A 137 -20.13 -12.39 3.14
N GLY A 138 -19.86 -12.72 1.87
CA GLY A 138 -20.87 -12.72 0.82
C GLY A 138 -22.01 -13.69 1.08
N PHE A 139 -21.71 -14.93 1.50
CA PHE A 139 -22.72 -15.95 1.80
C PHE A 139 -23.57 -15.58 3.02
N ILE A 140 -22.97 -15.04 4.08
CA ILE A 140 -23.72 -14.56 5.25
C ILE A 140 -24.61 -13.38 4.83
N ALA A 141 -24.10 -12.43 4.05
CA ALA A 141 -24.86 -11.27 3.61
C ALA A 141 -26.04 -11.67 2.70
N THR A 142 -25.90 -12.66 1.82
CA THR A 142 -26.99 -13.14 0.97
C THR A 142 -28.04 -13.93 1.76
N THR A 143 -27.61 -14.90 2.59
CA THR A 143 -28.53 -15.78 3.33
C THR A 143 -29.26 -15.06 4.48
N CYS A 144 -28.64 -14.04 5.08
CA CYS A 144 -29.23 -13.24 6.15
C CYS A 144 -29.88 -11.92 5.66
N ARG A 145 -30.18 -11.80 4.35
CA ARG A 145 -30.76 -10.58 3.75
C ARG A 145 -32.06 -10.10 4.39
N ASN A 146 -32.88 -11.04 4.88
CA ASN A 146 -34.18 -10.77 5.50
C ASN A 146 -34.12 -10.78 7.05
N GLY A 147 -32.91 -10.73 7.62
CA GLY A 147 -32.66 -10.83 9.06
C GLY A 147 -31.70 -11.96 9.43
N VAL A 148 -31.18 -11.92 10.65
CA VAL A 148 -30.23 -12.92 11.17
C VAL A 148 -30.93 -14.26 11.36
N ASN A 149 -30.60 -15.25 10.54
CA ASN A 149 -31.14 -16.60 10.60
C ASN A 149 -30.02 -17.62 10.92
N ALA A 150 -30.20 -18.41 11.99
CA ALA A 150 -29.25 -19.45 12.38
C ALA A 150 -29.01 -20.48 11.26
N TYR A 151 -30.05 -20.84 10.51
CA TYR A 151 -29.94 -21.75 9.37
C TYR A 151 -29.03 -21.15 8.28
N GLY A 152 -29.23 -19.88 7.92
CA GLY A 152 -28.42 -19.18 6.91
C GLY A 152 -26.94 -19.09 7.32
N ILE A 153 -26.66 -18.82 8.59
CA ILE A 153 -25.29 -18.82 9.13
C ILE A 153 -24.64 -20.19 9.02
N VAL A 154 -25.35 -21.26 9.42
CA VAL A 154 -24.81 -22.63 9.36
C VAL A 154 -24.56 -23.07 7.92
N VAL A 155 -25.51 -22.83 7.01
CA VAL A 155 -25.34 -23.15 5.57
C VAL A 155 -24.17 -22.38 4.97
N SER A 156 -24.04 -21.08 5.29
CA SER A 156 -22.93 -20.25 4.81
C SER A 156 -21.56 -20.77 5.30
N LEU A 157 -21.46 -21.17 6.58
CA LEU A 157 -20.25 -21.77 7.14
C LEU A 157 -19.91 -23.11 6.49
N LEU A 158 -20.91 -23.96 6.25
CA LEU A 158 -20.74 -25.25 5.58
C LEU A 158 -20.29 -25.09 4.13
N LEU A 159 -20.97 -24.23 3.36
CA LEU A 159 -20.59 -23.93 1.97
C LEU A 159 -19.18 -23.36 1.88
N PHE A 160 -18.84 -22.39 2.74
CA PHE A 160 -17.49 -21.84 2.80
C PHE A 160 -16.45 -22.93 3.10
N THR A 161 -16.72 -23.79 4.08
CA THR A 161 -15.81 -24.88 4.46
C THR A 161 -15.62 -25.86 3.32
N GLN A 162 -16.70 -26.29 2.67
CA GLN A 162 -16.64 -27.21 1.52
C GLN A 162 -15.82 -26.63 0.37
N ILE A 163 -16.14 -25.39 -0.04
CA ILE A 163 -15.47 -24.71 -1.14
C ILE A 163 -13.99 -24.48 -0.83
N SER A 164 -13.67 -23.97 0.37
CA SER A 164 -12.28 -23.69 0.78
C SER A 164 -11.44 -24.97 0.86
N LEU A 165 -12.00 -26.07 1.37
CA LEU A 165 -11.32 -27.38 1.35
C LEU A 165 -11.06 -27.87 -0.07
N LEU A 166 -12.03 -27.73 -0.98
CA LEU A 166 -11.87 -28.13 -2.38
C LEU A 166 -10.79 -27.29 -3.09
N ILE A 167 -10.85 -25.96 -2.98
CA ILE A 167 -9.82 -25.04 -3.48
C ILE A 167 -8.44 -25.43 -2.94
N GLY A 168 -8.32 -25.63 -1.62
CA GLY A 168 -7.06 -25.99 -0.98
C GLY A 168 -6.48 -27.32 -1.48
N THR A 169 -7.32 -28.32 -1.74
CA THR A 169 -6.87 -29.61 -2.31
C THR A 169 -6.42 -29.48 -3.76
N ILE A 170 -7.17 -28.76 -4.59
CA ILE A 170 -6.83 -28.52 -6.01
C ILE A 170 -5.49 -27.78 -6.11
N ILE A 171 -5.29 -26.72 -5.33
CA ILE A 171 -4.03 -25.96 -5.31
C ILE A 171 -2.87 -26.87 -4.91
N ASN A 172 -3.03 -27.69 -3.87
CA ASN A 172 -1.99 -28.62 -3.44
C ASN A 172 -1.65 -29.66 -4.52
N LEU A 173 -2.65 -30.14 -5.26
CA LEU A 173 -2.47 -31.06 -6.38
C LEU A 173 -1.70 -30.39 -7.53
N ILE A 174 -2.09 -29.18 -7.95
CA ILE A 174 -1.40 -28.38 -8.97
C ILE A 174 0.06 -28.17 -8.57
N MET A 175 0.30 -27.73 -7.32
CA MET A 175 1.64 -27.49 -6.80
C MET A 175 2.51 -28.75 -6.81
N LEU A 176 1.94 -29.91 -6.47
CA LEU A 176 2.66 -31.18 -6.49
C LEU A 176 3.05 -31.57 -7.93
N ILE A 177 2.10 -31.50 -8.86
CA ILE A 177 2.33 -31.81 -10.28
C ILE A 177 3.41 -30.89 -10.85
N MET A 178 3.32 -29.59 -10.57
CA MET A 178 4.31 -28.61 -11.00
C MET A 178 5.69 -28.89 -10.40
N ARG A 179 5.80 -29.16 -9.09
CA ARG A 179 7.08 -29.48 -8.42
C ARG A 179 7.74 -30.74 -8.95
N ARG A 180 6.96 -31.70 -9.43
CA ARG A 180 7.48 -32.94 -10.03
C ARG A 180 8.11 -32.70 -11.40
N HIS A 181 7.57 -31.78 -12.18
CA HIS A 181 7.95 -31.58 -13.58
C HIS A 181 8.82 -30.34 -13.82
N LEU A 182 8.76 -29.35 -12.95
CA LEU A 182 9.39 -28.04 -13.12
C LEU A 182 10.30 -27.67 -11.94
N PRO A 183 11.43 -26.99 -12.17
CA PRO A 183 12.21 -26.39 -11.09
C PRO A 183 11.43 -25.26 -10.42
N LEU A 184 11.71 -25.01 -9.14
CA LEU A 184 11.04 -23.97 -8.33
C LEU A 184 11.04 -22.58 -8.99
N THR A 185 12.11 -22.22 -9.72
CA THR A 185 12.20 -20.96 -10.46
C THR A 185 11.18 -20.88 -11.59
N SER A 186 10.99 -21.95 -12.37
CA SER A 186 9.98 -22.02 -13.42
C SER A 186 8.56 -22.02 -12.87
N ILE A 187 8.35 -22.61 -11.69
CA ILE A 187 7.04 -22.61 -11.00
C ILE A 187 6.66 -21.19 -10.60
N ASN A 188 7.57 -20.46 -9.96
CA ASN A 188 7.33 -19.06 -9.57
C ASN A 188 7.09 -18.17 -10.79
N ASN A 189 7.83 -18.41 -11.88
CA ASN A 189 7.66 -17.70 -13.13
C ASN A 189 6.31 -18.00 -13.79
N PHE A 190 5.86 -19.25 -13.77
CA PHE A 190 4.53 -19.65 -14.25
C PHE A 190 3.43 -18.95 -13.47
N PHE A 191 3.48 -18.93 -12.13
CA PHE A 191 2.45 -18.27 -11.33
C PHE A 191 2.38 -16.77 -11.58
N SER A 192 3.51 -16.13 -11.81
CA SER A 192 3.53 -14.71 -12.14
C SER A 192 2.84 -14.43 -13.48
N PHE A 193 3.09 -15.28 -14.49
CA PHE A 193 2.45 -15.18 -15.82
C PHE A 193 0.97 -15.56 -15.79
N PHE A 194 0.63 -16.64 -15.10
CA PHE A 194 -0.74 -17.06 -14.92
C PHE A 194 -1.53 -15.98 -14.18
N GLY A 195 -0.96 -15.39 -13.12
CA GLY A 195 -1.63 -14.34 -12.37
C GLY A 195 -1.91 -13.08 -13.17
N TYR A 196 -0.98 -12.72 -14.04
CA TYR A 196 -1.18 -11.66 -15.00
C TYR A 196 -2.37 -11.94 -15.93
N ILE A 197 -2.40 -13.10 -16.59
CA ILE A 197 -3.50 -13.47 -17.50
C ILE A 197 -4.83 -13.48 -16.74
N VAL A 198 -4.86 -14.13 -15.58
CA VAL A 198 -6.11 -14.28 -14.84
C VAL A 198 -6.59 -12.96 -14.25
N GLY A 199 -5.69 -12.03 -13.91
CA GLY A 199 -6.06 -10.67 -13.56
C GLY A 199 -6.94 -10.00 -14.63
N PHE A 200 -6.65 -10.21 -15.92
CA PHE A 200 -7.52 -9.72 -17.00
C PHE A 200 -8.82 -10.50 -17.13
N VAL A 201 -8.79 -11.83 -16.96
CA VAL A 201 -10.01 -12.66 -16.96
C VAL A 201 -10.96 -12.25 -15.84
N ILE A 202 -10.42 -11.80 -14.70
CA ILE A 202 -11.19 -11.24 -13.59
C ILE A 202 -11.70 -9.83 -13.97
N PHE A 203 -10.84 -8.95 -14.47
CA PHE A 203 -11.19 -7.54 -14.68
C PHE A 203 -12.13 -7.29 -15.88
N ILE A 204 -11.99 -8.02 -16.99
CA ILE A 204 -12.76 -7.80 -18.23
C ILE A 204 -14.27 -7.94 -18.03
N PRO A 205 -14.81 -8.99 -17.37
CA PRO A 205 -16.24 -9.11 -17.10
C PRO A 205 -16.79 -7.94 -16.29
N TYR A 206 -16.04 -7.45 -15.29
CA TYR A 206 -16.44 -6.31 -14.48
C TYR A 206 -16.56 -5.04 -15.34
N VAL A 207 -15.55 -4.74 -16.15
CA VAL A 207 -15.58 -3.59 -17.06
C VAL A 207 -16.74 -3.68 -18.04
N PHE A 208 -16.98 -4.86 -18.60
CA PHE A 208 -18.07 -5.08 -19.55
C PHE A 208 -19.46 -4.83 -18.93
N VAL A 209 -19.70 -5.34 -17.72
CA VAL A 209 -20.98 -5.12 -17.00
C VAL A 209 -21.16 -3.65 -16.61
N ASP A 210 -20.10 -2.98 -16.18
CA ASP A 210 -20.13 -1.57 -15.78
C ASP A 210 -20.45 -0.64 -16.98
N HIS A 211 -19.89 -0.94 -18.16
CA HIS A 211 -20.02 -0.07 -19.33
C HIS A 211 -21.25 -0.37 -20.18
N MET A 212 -21.69 -1.63 -20.23
CA MET A 212 -22.79 -2.08 -21.11
C MET A 212 -23.77 -2.99 -20.35
N PRO A 213 -24.40 -2.50 -19.26
CA PRO A 213 -25.22 -3.36 -18.39
C PRO A 213 -26.42 -3.98 -19.12
N ALA A 214 -27.09 -3.22 -19.99
CA ALA A 214 -28.26 -3.69 -20.74
C ALA A 214 -27.87 -4.78 -21.77
N GLU A 215 -26.78 -4.57 -22.51
CA GLU A 215 -26.29 -5.54 -23.50
C GLU A 215 -25.72 -6.79 -22.82
N ALA A 216 -25.05 -6.65 -21.68
CA ALA A 216 -24.54 -7.78 -20.90
C ALA A 216 -25.68 -8.67 -20.38
N VAL A 217 -26.77 -8.07 -19.89
CA VAL A 217 -27.97 -8.80 -19.47
C VAL A 217 -28.67 -9.45 -20.68
N GLN A 218 -28.78 -8.74 -21.81
CA GLN A 218 -29.36 -9.32 -23.04
C GLN A 218 -28.52 -10.46 -23.60
N LEU A 219 -27.18 -10.35 -23.60
CA LEU A 219 -26.26 -11.42 -23.95
C LEU A 219 -26.46 -12.61 -23.02
N LEU A 220 -26.50 -12.37 -21.70
CA LEU A 220 -26.74 -13.43 -20.72
C LEU A 220 -28.07 -14.15 -21.00
N ILE A 221 -29.17 -13.42 -21.18
CA ILE A 221 -30.49 -13.99 -21.50
C ILE A 221 -30.45 -14.75 -22.83
N THR A 222 -29.81 -14.20 -23.85
CA THR A 222 -29.70 -14.84 -25.17
C THR A 222 -28.87 -16.12 -25.10
N TYR A 223 -27.78 -16.13 -24.34
CA TYR A 223 -26.96 -17.32 -24.11
C TYR A 223 -27.67 -18.36 -23.23
N LEU A 224 -28.39 -17.92 -22.18
CA LEU A 224 -29.22 -18.78 -21.33
C LEU A 224 -30.30 -19.49 -22.17
N ASN A 225 -30.98 -18.77 -23.06
CA ASN A 225 -32.02 -19.32 -23.91
C ASN A 225 -31.46 -20.18 -25.06
N ARG A 226 -30.28 -19.83 -25.61
CA ARG A 226 -29.69 -20.53 -26.77
C ARG A 226 -28.98 -21.84 -26.42
N PHE A 227 -28.48 -21.99 -25.19
CA PHE A 227 -27.70 -23.16 -24.75
C PHE A 227 -28.38 -23.97 -23.63
N GLN A 228 -29.70 -23.86 -23.53
CA GLN A 228 -30.53 -24.45 -22.47
C GLN A 228 -30.35 -25.98 -22.32
N ASP A 229 -29.96 -26.69 -23.38
CA ASP A 229 -29.90 -28.17 -23.39
C ASP A 229 -28.50 -28.79 -23.17
N SER A 230 -27.40 -28.14 -23.55
CA SER A 230 -26.06 -28.78 -23.59
C SER A 230 -25.04 -28.21 -22.60
N VAL A 231 -24.98 -26.88 -22.45
CA VAL A 231 -24.06 -26.21 -21.52
C VAL A 231 -24.62 -26.23 -20.08
N PHE A 232 -25.94 -26.31 -19.94
CA PHE A 232 -26.65 -26.27 -18.66
C PHE A 232 -26.45 -27.49 -17.76
N VAL A 233 -26.20 -28.69 -18.32
CA VAL A 233 -25.88 -29.87 -17.50
C VAL A 233 -24.57 -29.69 -16.74
N VAL A 234 -23.58 -29.02 -17.36
CA VAL A 234 -22.26 -28.77 -16.78
C VAL A 234 -22.29 -27.57 -15.81
N LEU A 235 -23.10 -26.54 -16.09
CA LEU A 235 -23.21 -25.34 -15.26
C LEU A 235 -24.31 -25.41 -14.18
N GLN A 236 -25.11 -26.48 -14.14
CA GLN A 236 -26.15 -26.69 -13.12
C GLN A 236 -25.69 -26.47 -11.66
N PRO A 237 -24.46 -26.87 -11.26
CA PRO A 237 -23.97 -26.61 -9.91
C PRO A 237 -23.91 -25.13 -9.54
N MET A 238 -23.77 -24.23 -10.53
CA MET A 238 -23.81 -22.77 -10.29
C MET A 238 -25.22 -22.32 -9.91
N ARG A 239 -26.25 -22.84 -10.60
CA ARG A 239 -27.64 -22.56 -10.26
C ARG A 239 -28.01 -23.13 -8.89
N TRP A 240 -27.57 -24.36 -8.57
CA TRP A 240 -27.77 -24.95 -7.25
C TRP A 240 -27.20 -24.05 -6.16
N LEU A 241 -25.97 -23.56 -6.34
CA LEU A 241 -25.35 -22.62 -5.42
C LEU A 241 -26.16 -21.32 -5.27
N GLY A 242 -26.64 -20.76 -6.38
CA GLY A 242 -27.52 -19.58 -6.37
C GLY A 242 -28.80 -19.81 -5.59
N ARG A 243 -29.47 -20.95 -5.82
CA ARG A 243 -30.71 -21.34 -5.13
C ARG A 243 -30.53 -21.57 -3.63
N ILE A 244 -29.44 -22.24 -3.23
CA ILE A 244 -29.10 -22.44 -1.82
C ILE A 244 -28.86 -21.09 -1.10
N LEU A 245 -28.30 -20.10 -1.80
CA LEU A 245 -28.01 -18.77 -1.23
C LEU A 245 -29.24 -17.84 -1.20
N THR A 246 -30.21 -18.02 -2.11
CA THR A 246 -31.39 -17.15 -2.22
C THR A 246 -32.59 -17.66 -1.43
N GLU A 247 -32.77 -18.99 -1.31
CA GLU A 247 -33.87 -19.59 -0.56
C GLU A 247 -33.56 -19.63 0.94
N THR A 248 -34.54 -19.27 1.78
CA THR A 248 -34.38 -19.14 3.24
C THR A 248 -34.59 -20.46 4.01
N GLY A 249 -34.69 -21.60 3.32
CA GLY A 249 -35.03 -22.91 3.89
C GLY A 249 -34.18 -24.08 3.36
N PRO A 250 -34.46 -25.33 3.81
CA PRO A 250 -33.79 -26.54 3.32
C PRO A 250 -34.14 -26.83 1.87
N VAL A 251 -33.11 -26.95 1.03
CA VAL A 251 -33.21 -27.11 -0.43
C VAL A 251 -32.65 -28.47 -0.84
N ILE A 252 -33.30 -29.18 -1.78
CA ILE A 252 -32.84 -30.50 -2.27
C ILE A 252 -31.48 -30.38 -2.97
N GLU A 253 -31.27 -29.26 -3.67
CA GLU A 253 -30.05 -28.89 -4.37
C GLU A 253 -28.83 -28.86 -3.44
N LEU A 254 -29.00 -28.62 -2.14
CA LEU A 254 -27.91 -28.71 -1.16
C LEU A 254 -27.34 -30.14 -1.08
N TRP A 255 -28.20 -31.16 -1.14
CA TRP A 255 -27.77 -32.56 -1.14
C TRP A 255 -27.07 -32.94 -2.45
N GLN A 256 -27.57 -32.44 -3.59
CA GLN A 256 -26.95 -32.64 -4.90
C GLN A 256 -25.57 -31.98 -4.97
N PHE A 257 -25.45 -30.76 -4.45
CA PHE A 257 -24.19 -30.03 -4.34
C PHE A 257 -23.19 -30.76 -3.42
N ASN A 258 -23.64 -31.28 -2.28
CA ASN A 258 -22.81 -32.10 -1.37
C ASN A 258 -22.30 -33.38 -2.04
N GLY A 259 -23.15 -34.06 -2.83
CA GLY A 259 -22.76 -35.24 -3.60
C GLY A 259 -21.68 -34.92 -4.63
N LEU A 260 -21.85 -33.83 -5.38
CA LEU A 260 -20.84 -33.35 -6.33
C LEU A 260 -19.54 -32.97 -5.64
N TRP A 261 -19.62 -32.27 -4.50
CA TRP A 261 -18.46 -31.93 -3.69
C TRP A 261 -17.70 -33.18 -3.23
N LEU A 262 -18.41 -34.22 -2.79
CA LEU A 262 -17.79 -35.47 -2.35
C LEU A 262 -17.06 -36.18 -3.50
N ILE A 263 -17.68 -36.25 -4.68
CA ILE A 263 -17.06 -36.84 -5.88
C ILE A 263 -15.80 -36.06 -6.26
N THR A 264 -15.89 -34.73 -6.33
CA THR A 264 -14.76 -33.87 -6.71
C THR A 264 -13.62 -33.94 -5.69
N MET A 265 -13.93 -33.94 -4.39
CA MET A 265 -12.94 -34.12 -3.33
C MET A 265 -12.23 -35.48 -3.43
N LEU A 266 -12.96 -36.58 -3.67
CA LEU A 266 -12.35 -37.90 -3.85
C LEU A 266 -11.40 -37.92 -5.06
N LEU A 267 -11.81 -37.33 -6.18
CA LEU A 267 -10.99 -37.21 -7.39
C LEU A 267 -9.71 -36.41 -7.16
N CYS A 268 -9.70 -35.42 -6.27
CA CYS A 268 -8.51 -34.63 -5.96
C CYS A 268 -7.63 -35.24 -4.85
N VAL A 269 -8.23 -35.83 -3.81
CA VAL A 269 -7.53 -36.38 -2.64
C VAL A 269 -6.82 -37.69 -2.97
N LEU A 270 -7.43 -38.58 -3.77
CA LEU A 270 -6.83 -39.88 -4.10
C LEU A 270 -5.49 -39.76 -4.85
N PRO A 271 -5.35 -38.94 -5.91
CA PRO A 271 -4.07 -38.69 -6.56
C PRO A 271 -3.04 -38.04 -5.61
N LEU A 272 -3.48 -37.10 -4.77
CA LEU A 272 -2.61 -36.43 -3.80
C LEU A 272 -2.04 -37.44 -2.80
N TYR A 273 -2.89 -38.29 -2.20
CA TYR A 273 -2.49 -39.33 -1.28
C TYR A 273 -1.51 -40.33 -1.92
N ARG A 274 -1.80 -40.79 -3.14
CA ARG A 274 -0.89 -41.69 -3.88
C ARG A 274 0.47 -41.06 -4.13
N ALA A 275 0.51 -39.78 -4.51
CA ALA A 275 1.75 -39.05 -4.76
C ALA A 275 2.58 -38.81 -3.49
N LEU A 276 1.92 -38.61 -2.34
CA LEU A 276 2.60 -38.53 -1.04
C LEU A 276 3.19 -39.88 -0.65
N ASN A 277 2.43 -40.96 -0.83
CA ASN A 277 2.88 -42.32 -0.51
C ASN A 277 4.05 -42.76 -1.38
N SER A 278 4.11 -42.32 -2.63
CA SER A 278 5.23 -42.65 -3.54
C SER A 278 6.50 -41.81 -3.31
N GLY A 279 6.53 -40.96 -2.27
CA GLY A 279 7.67 -40.08 -2.00
C GLY A 279 7.94 -39.05 -3.10
N ALA A 280 6.93 -38.66 -3.91
CA ALA A 280 7.11 -37.84 -5.10
C ALA A 280 7.71 -36.44 -4.83
N LEU A 281 7.79 -36.03 -3.56
CA LEU A 281 8.33 -34.75 -3.10
C LEU A 281 9.86 -34.76 -2.91
N SER A 282 10.48 -35.92 -2.72
CA SER A 282 11.93 -36.04 -2.52
C SER A 282 12.72 -35.97 -3.83
N ILE A 283 12.07 -36.22 -4.97
CA ILE A 283 12.71 -36.28 -6.29
C ILE A 283 12.84 -34.87 -6.87
N LYS A 284 13.94 -34.18 -6.56
CA LYS A 284 14.29 -32.90 -7.17
C LYS A 284 15.01 -33.14 -8.50
N LYS A 285 14.35 -32.83 -9.63
CA LYS A 285 15.06 -32.62 -10.90
C LYS A 285 15.80 -31.28 -10.83
N THR A 286 17.00 -31.26 -10.24
CA THR A 286 17.93 -30.15 -10.42
C THR A 286 18.52 -30.25 -11.82
N ARG A 287 17.88 -29.63 -12.81
CA ARG A 287 18.54 -29.40 -14.09
C ARG A 287 19.63 -28.35 -13.86
N THR A 288 20.85 -28.80 -13.58
CA THR A 288 22.04 -27.94 -13.59
C THR A 288 22.33 -27.57 -15.04
N GLY A 289 21.63 -26.57 -15.56
CA GLY A 289 21.92 -25.96 -16.86
C GLY A 289 23.22 -25.18 -16.80
N ARG A 290 24.36 -25.87 -16.67
CA ARG A 290 25.71 -25.26 -16.66
C ARG A 290 26.15 -24.72 -18.03
N ASN A 291 25.40 -24.95 -19.10
CA ASN A 291 25.89 -24.75 -20.47
C ASN A 291 25.44 -23.44 -21.17
N LYS A 292 25.01 -22.39 -20.45
CA LYS A 292 24.67 -21.10 -21.10
C LYS A 292 25.14 -19.86 -20.33
N ALA A 293 26.35 -19.86 -19.80
CA ALA A 293 26.92 -18.70 -19.13
C ALA A 293 28.26 -18.26 -19.74
N ARG A 294 28.29 -18.01 -21.04
CA ARG A 294 29.33 -17.21 -21.73
C ARG A 294 28.83 -16.85 -23.14
N GLN A 295 27.76 -16.07 -23.20
CA GLN A 295 27.49 -15.24 -24.37
C GLN A 295 27.95 -13.82 -24.03
N SER A 296 28.71 -13.19 -24.93
CA SER A 296 29.13 -11.80 -24.83
C SER A 296 27.88 -10.92 -24.70
N SER A 297 27.61 -10.51 -23.47
CA SER A 297 26.46 -9.68 -23.13
C SER A 297 26.77 -8.22 -23.50
N ARG A 298 25.79 -7.51 -24.07
CA ARG A 298 25.87 -6.05 -24.34
C ARG A 298 26.04 -5.21 -23.06
N PHE A 299 25.80 -5.80 -21.91
CA PHE A 299 25.98 -5.20 -20.58
C PHE A 299 27.17 -5.83 -19.86
N SER A 300 27.87 -5.05 -19.04
CA SER A 300 28.98 -5.50 -18.18
C SER A 300 28.71 -5.16 -16.71
N GLY A 301 29.33 -5.91 -15.79
CA GLY A 301 29.27 -5.62 -14.35
C GLY A 301 27.86 -5.69 -13.74
N LEU A 302 27.49 -4.64 -12.97
CA LEU A 302 26.21 -4.55 -12.28
C LEU A 302 25.00 -4.50 -13.25
N GLU A 303 25.14 -3.85 -14.41
CA GLU A 303 24.05 -3.76 -15.40
C GLU A 303 23.72 -5.14 -15.99
N GLN A 304 24.73 -5.98 -16.21
CA GLN A 304 24.52 -7.36 -16.67
C GLN A 304 23.78 -8.19 -15.63
N LYS A 305 24.07 -7.97 -14.35
CA LYS A 305 23.39 -8.67 -13.26
C LYS A 305 21.91 -8.31 -13.22
N ASP A 306 21.57 -7.04 -13.26
CA ASP A 306 20.17 -6.58 -13.25
C ASP A 306 19.42 -7.05 -14.53
N TYR A 307 20.09 -7.06 -15.69
CA TYR A 307 19.54 -7.66 -16.91
C TYR A 307 19.25 -9.15 -16.76
N LEU A 308 20.20 -9.92 -16.19
CA LEU A 308 20.01 -11.36 -15.96
C LEU A 308 18.92 -11.64 -14.93
N LEU A 309 18.77 -10.79 -13.91
CA LEU A 309 17.68 -10.86 -12.95
C LEU A 309 16.33 -10.64 -13.64
N MET A 310 16.19 -9.58 -14.44
CA MET A 310 14.97 -9.32 -15.22
C MET A 310 14.68 -10.42 -16.28
N LYS A 311 15.74 -11.05 -16.82
CA LYS A 311 15.63 -12.16 -17.78
C LYS A 311 15.27 -13.50 -17.11
N SER A 312 15.65 -13.72 -15.86
CA SER A 312 15.40 -14.97 -15.15
C SER A 312 14.10 -14.94 -14.35
N ASP A 313 13.70 -13.76 -13.86
CA ASP A 313 12.50 -13.57 -13.04
C ASP A 313 11.35 -12.97 -13.85
N TYR A 314 10.32 -13.80 -14.11
CA TYR A 314 9.13 -13.36 -14.83
C TYR A 314 8.25 -12.46 -13.97
N ASN A 315 8.30 -12.57 -12.64
CA ASN A 315 7.50 -11.72 -11.75
C ASN A 315 7.89 -10.26 -11.89
N ILE A 316 9.19 -9.99 -11.90
CA ILE A 316 9.72 -8.64 -12.11
C ILE A 316 9.40 -8.18 -13.54
N ARG A 317 9.55 -9.05 -14.54
CA ARG A 317 9.26 -8.68 -15.93
C ARG A 317 7.79 -8.34 -16.16
N ILE A 318 6.89 -9.13 -15.58
CA ILE A 318 5.45 -8.96 -15.73
C ILE A 318 4.99 -7.69 -15.01
N ASN A 319 5.33 -7.55 -13.73
CA ASN A 319 4.88 -6.41 -12.95
C ASN A 319 5.59 -5.12 -13.35
N ALA A 320 6.89 -5.16 -13.67
CA ALA A 320 7.59 -3.95 -14.07
C ALA A 320 7.33 -3.58 -15.54
N LEU A 321 7.26 -4.53 -16.49
CA LEU A 321 7.21 -4.21 -17.93
C LEU A 321 5.83 -4.45 -18.56
N PHE A 322 5.27 -5.66 -18.45
CA PHE A 322 4.05 -6.02 -19.17
C PHE A 322 2.79 -5.35 -18.62
N MET A 323 2.65 -5.27 -17.29
CA MET A 323 1.50 -4.66 -16.61
C MET A 323 1.33 -3.17 -16.96
N PRO A 324 2.36 -2.31 -16.88
CA PRO A 324 2.21 -0.91 -17.30
C PRO A 324 1.74 -0.73 -18.73
N VAL A 325 2.31 -1.52 -19.66
CA VAL A 325 1.98 -1.44 -21.08
C VAL A 325 0.54 -1.88 -21.31
N THR A 326 0.11 -2.97 -20.68
CA THR A 326 -1.28 -3.43 -20.80
C THR A 326 -2.28 -2.52 -20.13
N LEU A 327 -1.96 -1.93 -18.97
CA LEU A 327 -2.81 -0.91 -18.36
C LEU A 327 -3.01 0.28 -19.30
N ILE A 328 -1.95 0.74 -19.98
CA ILE A 328 -2.06 1.81 -20.99
C ILE A 328 -2.96 1.35 -22.16
N ILE A 329 -2.73 0.15 -22.69
CA ILE A 329 -3.53 -0.39 -23.82
C ILE A 329 -5.01 -0.55 -23.44
N VAL A 330 -5.31 -1.14 -22.28
CA VAL A 330 -6.67 -1.30 -21.77
C VAL A 330 -7.33 0.06 -21.56
N ASN A 331 -6.60 1.05 -21.05
CA ASN A 331 -7.11 2.40 -20.87
C ASN A 331 -7.52 3.02 -22.24
N ILE A 332 -6.69 2.89 -23.27
CA ILE A 332 -7.01 3.36 -24.63
C ILE A 332 -8.27 2.69 -25.18
N PHE A 333 -8.33 1.36 -25.11
CA PHE A 333 -9.42 0.60 -25.75
C PHE A 333 -10.75 0.66 -25.01
N PHE A 334 -10.76 0.69 -23.68
CA PHE A 334 -12.00 0.64 -22.90
C PHE A 334 -12.43 2.03 -22.43
N VAL A 335 -11.53 2.74 -21.75
CA VAL A 335 -11.83 4.05 -21.15
C VAL A 335 -11.90 5.14 -22.22
N GLY A 336 -11.27 4.93 -23.39
CA GLY A 336 -11.33 5.87 -24.52
C GLY A 336 -12.70 6.00 -25.17
N HIS A 337 -13.59 5.04 -24.90
CA HIS A 337 -15.00 5.15 -25.28
C HIS A 337 -15.81 6.03 -24.31
N VAL A 338 -15.42 6.08 -23.03
CA VAL A 338 -16.11 6.85 -21.97
C VAL A 338 -15.56 8.26 -21.85
N PHE A 339 -14.24 8.42 -21.94
CA PHE A 339 -13.55 9.70 -21.82
C PHE A 339 -12.87 10.06 -23.13
N LYS A 340 -13.11 11.27 -23.64
CA LYS A 340 -12.40 11.79 -24.81
C LYS A 340 -10.93 12.02 -24.45
N PHE A 341 -10.04 11.13 -24.88
CA PHE A 341 -8.59 11.29 -24.75
C PHE A 341 -7.97 12.29 -25.74
N ASN A 342 -8.74 13.28 -26.17
CA ASN A 342 -8.34 14.22 -27.21
C ASN A 342 -7.43 15.33 -26.69
N THR A 343 -7.03 15.29 -25.41
CA THR A 343 -6.16 16.30 -24.81
C THR A 343 -4.75 15.77 -24.58
N LEU A 344 -3.75 16.64 -24.77
CA LEU A 344 -2.35 16.34 -24.50
C LEU A 344 -2.13 15.94 -23.03
N ASN A 345 -2.87 16.58 -22.12
CA ASN A 345 -2.82 16.30 -20.68
C ASN A 345 -3.35 14.91 -20.32
N SER A 346 -4.39 14.43 -21.01
CA SER A 346 -4.92 13.08 -20.80
C SER A 346 -3.96 12.00 -21.29
N LEU A 347 -3.31 12.23 -22.45
CA LEU A 347 -2.24 11.36 -22.95
C LEU A 347 -1.08 11.27 -21.94
N LEU A 348 -0.61 12.42 -21.43
CA LEU A 348 0.45 12.46 -20.41
C LEU A 348 0.04 11.73 -19.12
N ASN A 349 -1.19 11.89 -18.64
CA ASN A 349 -1.67 11.19 -17.44
C ASN A 349 -1.62 9.67 -17.59
N MET A 350 -2.06 9.17 -18.74
CA MET A 350 -2.05 7.74 -19.04
C MET A 350 -0.63 7.17 -19.06
N ILE A 351 0.29 7.86 -19.74
CA ILE A 351 1.71 7.47 -19.77
C ILE A 351 2.34 7.57 -18.38
N PHE A 352 2.08 8.65 -17.64
CA PHE A 352 2.60 8.84 -16.27
C PHE A 352 2.12 7.74 -15.33
N ALA A 353 0.85 7.32 -15.41
CA ALA A 353 0.32 6.21 -14.61
C ALA A 353 1.08 4.90 -14.88
N GLY A 354 1.37 4.60 -16.16
CA GLY A 354 2.20 3.44 -16.52
C GLY A 354 3.63 3.54 -15.98
N ILE A 355 4.26 4.72 -16.08
CA ILE A 355 5.61 4.96 -15.55
C ILE A 355 5.65 4.81 -14.03
N ILE A 356 4.65 5.34 -13.31
CA ILE A 356 4.52 5.18 -11.86
C ILE A 356 4.44 3.70 -11.50
N TYR A 357 3.59 2.94 -12.19
CA TYR A 357 3.46 1.49 -11.95
C TYR A 357 4.79 0.77 -12.19
N PHE A 358 5.48 1.05 -13.30
CA PHE A 358 6.83 0.52 -13.56
C PHE A 358 7.78 0.82 -12.39
N CYS A 359 7.80 2.07 -11.91
CA CYS A 359 8.69 2.51 -10.85
C CYS A 359 8.42 1.82 -9.51
N LEU A 360 7.14 1.55 -9.19
CA LEU A 360 6.72 0.87 -7.96
C LEU A 360 7.18 -0.60 -7.87
N PHE A 361 7.33 -1.28 -9.01
CA PHE A 361 7.65 -2.71 -9.04
C PHE A 361 9.06 -3.05 -9.50
N GLY A 362 9.66 -2.27 -10.41
CA GLY A 362 11.03 -2.48 -10.86
C GLY A 362 12.04 -1.77 -9.96
N PRO A 363 12.31 -0.47 -10.20
CA PRO A 363 13.29 0.33 -9.47
C PRO A 363 13.17 0.29 -7.93
N THR A 364 11.95 0.35 -7.39
CA THR A 364 11.71 0.28 -5.92
C THR A 364 12.23 -1.01 -5.29
N ASN A 365 12.38 -2.08 -6.07
CA ASN A 365 12.87 -3.39 -5.62
C ASN A 365 14.32 -3.67 -5.98
N ALA A 366 14.99 -2.78 -6.73
CA ALA A 366 16.29 -3.04 -7.34
C ALA A 366 17.44 -3.29 -6.34
N ILE A 367 17.37 -2.70 -5.14
CA ILE A 367 18.36 -2.94 -4.08
C ILE A 367 17.90 -4.07 -3.17
N GLY A 368 16.60 -4.17 -2.88
CA GLY A 368 16.04 -5.29 -2.12
C GLY A 368 16.25 -6.65 -2.81
N SER A 369 16.21 -6.69 -4.15
CA SER A 369 16.44 -7.89 -4.95
C SER A 369 17.87 -8.44 -4.86
N GLU A 370 18.82 -7.65 -4.36
CA GLU A 370 20.20 -8.11 -4.12
C GLU A 370 20.26 -9.16 -2.99
N GLY A 371 19.27 -9.18 -2.09
CA GLY A 371 19.15 -10.16 -1.01
C GLY A 371 20.44 -10.29 -0.20
N ARG A 372 20.93 -11.52 0.00
CA ARG A 372 22.20 -11.80 0.68
C ARG A 372 23.44 -11.45 -0.14
N THR A 373 23.33 -11.30 -1.46
CA THR A 373 24.49 -11.02 -2.33
C THR A 373 24.99 -9.59 -2.20
N ILE A 374 24.24 -8.72 -1.52
CA ILE A 374 24.69 -7.37 -1.23
C ILE A 374 25.92 -7.34 -0.30
N SER A 375 26.13 -8.36 0.54
CA SER A 375 27.35 -8.44 1.37
C SER A 375 28.61 -8.63 0.50
N LEU A 376 28.46 -9.17 -0.70
CA LEU A 376 29.55 -9.25 -1.68
C LEU A 376 29.79 -7.89 -2.33
N LEU A 377 28.74 -7.11 -2.61
CA LEU A 377 28.87 -5.73 -3.09
C LEU A 377 29.53 -4.83 -2.03
N GLU A 378 29.32 -5.11 -0.76
CA GLU A 378 29.98 -4.43 0.38
C GLU A 378 31.46 -4.79 0.52
N SER A 379 31.88 -5.97 0.07
CA SER A 379 33.30 -6.37 0.05
C SER A 379 34.10 -5.72 -1.08
N LEU A 380 33.42 -5.10 -2.04
CA LEU A 380 34.05 -4.37 -3.14
C LEU A 380 34.25 -2.91 -2.72
N PRO A 381 35.37 -2.26 -3.11
CA PRO A 381 35.62 -0.85 -2.84
C PRO A 381 34.79 0.06 -3.76
N LEU A 382 33.47 -0.16 -3.82
CA LEU A 382 32.54 0.62 -4.63
C LEU A 382 31.82 1.63 -3.76
N HIS A 383 31.83 2.89 -4.18
CA HIS A 383 31.13 3.93 -3.43
C HIS A 383 29.60 3.80 -3.66
N PRO A 384 28.73 3.97 -2.64
CA PRO A 384 27.27 3.80 -2.78
C PRO A 384 26.63 4.63 -3.90
N GLN A 385 27.21 5.80 -4.19
CA GLN A 385 26.79 6.67 -5.31
C GLN A 385 26.97 5.99 -6.68
N GLU A 386 28.03 5.21 -6.86
CA GLU A 386 28.31 4.52 -8.11
C GLU A 386 27.32 3.38 -8.33
N ILE A 387 27.00 2.63 -7.27
CA ILE A 387 25.98 1.58 -7.29
C ILE A 387 24.62 2.17 -7.69
N LEU A 388 24.21 3.28 -7.06
CA LEU A 388 22.98 3.98 -7.41
C LEU A 388 22.98 4.49 -8.86
N LYS A 389 24.10 5.05 -9.32
CA LYS A 389 24.24 5.56 -10.69
C LYS A 389 24.11 4.44 -11.72
N HIS A 390 24.79 3.30 -11.52
CA HIS A 390 24.68 2.15 -12.45
C HIS A 390 23.27 1.58 -12.50
N LYS A 391 22.62 1.43 -11.33
CA LYS A 391 21.22 0.98 -11.28
C LYS A 391 20.27 1.98 -11.95
N PHE A 392 20.48 3.29 -11.76
CA PHE A 392 19.71 4.33 -12.43
C PHE A 392 19.84 4.23 -13.94
N VAL A 393 21.07 4.13 -14.47
CA VAL A 393 21.31 4.04 -15.91
C VAL A 393 20.60 2.82 -16.51
N PHE A 394 20.68 1.65 -15.85
CA PHE A 394 20.02 0.44 -16.31
C PHE A 394 18.48 0.58 -16.35
N TRP A 395 17.87 1.00 -15.25
CA TRP A 395 16.42 1.11 -15.15
C TRP A 395 15.85 2.24 -16.02
N PHE A 396 16.57 3.36 -16.14
CA PHE A 396 16.20 4.46 -17.04
C PHE A 396 16.27 4.04 -18.51
N LYS A 397 17.36 3.38 -18.95
CA LYS A 397 17.48 2.84 -20.32
C LYS A 397 16.33 1.88 -20.63
N THR A 398 16.02 0.98 -19.69
CA THR A 398 14.92 0.01 -19.85
C THR A 398 13.57 0.71 -19.98
N ALA A 399 13.29 1.69 -19.11
CA ALA A 399 12.04 2.46 -19.16
C ALA A 399 11.93 3.28 -20.45
N ALA A 400 13.01 3.97 -20.86
CA ALA A 400 13.04 4.77 -22.07
C ALA A 400 12.80 3.92 -23.33
N GLN A 401 13.36 2.71 -23.40
CA GLN A 401 13.12 1.78 -24.51
C GLN A 401 11.67 1.31 -24.65
N ILE A 402 10.87 1.41 -23.59
CA ILE A 402 9.46 1.00 -23.59
C ILE A 402 8.54 2.21 -23.73
N PHE A 403 8.64 3.18 -22.83
CA PHE A 403 7.68 4.28 -22.74
C PHE A 403 7.88 5.34 -23.83
N LEU A 404 9.10 5.58 -24.32
CA LEU A 404 9.34 6.53 -25.40
C LEU A 404 8.65 6.09 -26.71
N PRO A 405 8.92 4.89 -27.27
CA PRO A 405 8.23 4.46 -28.48
C PRO A 405 6.73 4.31 -28.25
N LEU A 406 6.30 3.82 -27.08
CA LEU A 406 4.88 3.71 -26.75
C LEU A 406 4.17 5.07 -26.79
N THR A 407 4.79 6.12 -26.24
CA THR A 407 4.24 7.49 -26.26
C THR A 407 4.10 8.03 -27.69
N ILE A 408 5.11 7.78 -28.55
CA ILE A 408 5.09 8.20 -29.96
C ILE A 408 3.98 7.47 -30.72
N VAL A 409 3.89 6.15 -30.57
CA VAL A 409 2.88 5.31 -31.25
C VAL A 409 1.47 5.72 -30.84
N ILE A 410 1.22 5.95 -29.55
CA ILE A 410 -0.10 6.37 -29.06
C ILE A 410 -0.43 7.79 -29.53
N GLY A 411 0.54 8.71 -29.48
CA GLY A 411 0.34 10.07 -29.98
C GLY A 411 -0.04 10.09 -31.46
N TRP A 412 0.57 9.22 -32.26
CA TRP A 412 0.22 9.03 -33.67
C TRP A 412 -1.16 8.39 -33.85
N TYR A 413 -1.48 7.34 -33.07
CA TYR A 413 -2.79 6.67 -33.10
C TYR A 413 -3.96 7.61 -32.75
N LEU A 414 -3.74 8.53 -31.80
CA LEU A 414 -4.73 9.54 -31.40
C LEU A 414 -4.76 10.79 -32.30
N ASN A 415 -4.01 10.78 -33.43
CA ASN A 415 -3.94 11.86 -34.41
C ASN A 415 -3.47 13.23 -33.86
N PHE A 416 -2.55 13.25 -32.89
CA PHE A 416 -1.91 14.50 -32.45
C PHE A 416 -0.89 15.01 -33.48
N ASP A 417 -0.65 16.31 -33.49
CA ASP A 417 0.38 16.94 -34.29
C ASP A 417 1.80 16.52 -33.84
N VAL A 418 2.74 16.51 -34.79
CA VAL A 418 4.12 16.05 -34.54
C VAL A 418 4.79 16.84 -33.42
N MET A 419 4.54 18.14 -33.32
CA MET A 419 5.12 18.98 -32.27
C MET A 419 4.59 18.63 -30.88
N SER A 420 3.29 18.38 -30.75
CA SER A 420 2.72 17.84 -29.50
C SER A 420 3.29 16.49 -29.13
N ILE A 421 3.48 15.58 -30.10
CA ILE A 421 4.07 14.25 -29.85
C ILE A 421 5.49 14.39 -29.27
N ILE A 422 6.33 15.25 -29.88
CA ILE A 422 7.69 15.51 -29.39
C ILE A 422 7.66 16.08 -27.97
N ARG A 423 6.78 17.06 -27.70
CA ARG A 423 6.63 17.66 -26.38
C ARG A 423 6.23 16.63 -25.32
N VAL A 424 5.26 15.78 -25.61
CA VAL A 424 4.80 14.70 -24.71
C VAL A 424 5.92 13.70 -24.47
N ALA A 425 6.63 13.28 -25.52
CA ALA A 425 7.75 12.33 -25.40
C ALA A 425 8.90 12.87 -24.54
N LEU A 426 9.23 14.16 -24.68
CA LEU A 426 10.25 14.82 -23.86
C LEU A 426 9.81 14.90 -22.38
N LEU A 427 8.57 15.34 -22.13
CA LEU A 427 8.02 15.41 -20.78
C LEU A 427 7.95 14.02 -20.12
N ALA A 428 7.52 12.99 -20.85
CA ALA A 428 7.51 11.61 -20.37
C ALA A 428 8.92 11.09 -20.04
N THR A 429 9.93 11.47 -20.83
CA THR A 429 11.33 11.07 -20.58
C THR A 429 11.88 11.72 -19.31
N VAL A 430 11.65 13.02 -19.12
CA VAL A 430 12.06 13.76 -17.91
C VAL A 430 11.34 13.20 -16.68
N PHE A 431 10.03 12.96 -16.78
CA PHE A 431 9.23 12.35 -15.73
C PHE A 431 9.75 10.96 -15.35
N THR A 432 10.09 10.13 -16.35
CA THR A 432 10.66 8.79 -16.14
C THR A 432 12.00 8.87 -15.39
N ALA A 433 12.90 9.76 -15.80
CA ALA A 433 14.18 9.95 -15.12
C ALA A 433 14.00 10.33 -13.64
N ALA A 434 13.12 11.29 -13.37
CA ALA A 434 12.84 11.73 -12.00
C ALA A 434 12.24 10.60 -11.14
N CYS A 435 11.26 9.87 -11.66
CA CYS A 435 10.60 8.78 -10.94
C CYS A 435 11.55 7.60 -10.65
N VAL A 436 12.35 7.17 -11.64
CA VAL A 436 13.34 6.10 -11.46
C VAL A 436 14.38 6.49 -10.40
N TRP A 437 14.83 7.75 -10.41
CA TRP A 437 15.81 8.22 -9.43
C TRP A 437 15.26 8.20 -7.99
N VAL A 438 14.06 8.72 -7.76
CA VAL A 438 13.41 8.71 -6.43
C VAL A 438 13.16 7.29 -5.93
N THR A 439 12.63 6.42 -6.79
CA THR A 439 12.28 5.05 -6.40
C THR A 439 13.50 4.20 -6.07
N LEU A 440 14.65 4.40 -6.74
CA LEU A 440 15.92 3.77 -6.37
C LEU A 440 16.42 4.21 -4.98
N GLN A 441 16.27 5.49 -4.65
CA GLN A 441 16.64 6.00 -3.31
C GLN A 441 15.76 5.39 -2.23
N LEU A 442 14.45 5.27 -2.48
CA LEU A 442 13.53 4.62 -1.55
C LEU A 442 13.82 3.12 -1.41
N SER A 443 14.22 2.46 -2.50
CA SER A 443 14.72 1.07 -2.46
C SER A 443 15.92 0.93 -1.51
N ALA A 444 16.83 1.91 -1.52
CA ALA A 444 18.01 1.92 -0.65
C ALA A 444 17.69 2.21 0.82
N ILE A 445 16.64 3.00 1.09
CA ILE A 445 16.25 3.39 2.46
C ILE A 445 15.45 2.29 3.15
N PHE A 446 14.58 1.59 2.42
CA PHE A 446 13.74 0.52 2.96
C PHE A 446 14.04 -0.85 2.33
N PRO A 447 15.30 -1.31 2.31
CA PRO A 447 15.62 -2.56 1.68
C PRO A 447 15.14 -3.72 2.55
N VAL A 448 14.40 -4.64 1.94
CA VAL A 448 14.05 -5.93 2.55
C VAL A 448 14.92 -6.99 1.90
N PHE A 449 16.04 -7.33 2.56
CA PHE A 449 17.04 -8.28 2.04
C PHE A 449 16.66 -9.76 2.24
N ASP A 450 15.37 -10.04 2.40
CA ASP A 450 14.92 -11.39 2.69
C ASP A 450 15.05 -12.26 1.43
N SER A 451 16.14 -13.02 1.36
CA SER A 451 16.61 -13.73 0.16
C SER A 451 15.70 -14.85 -0.30
N LYS A 452 14.62 -15.13 0.45
CA LYS A 452 13.81 -16.31 0.19
C LYS A 452 12.75 -16.08 -0.86
N MET A 453 12.18 -14.87 -1.01
CA MET A 453 11.19 -14.60 -2.07
C MET A 453 11.24 -13.16 -2.60
N LEU A 454 11.69 -13.02 -3.85
CA LEU A 454 11.65 -11.77 -4.63
C LEU A 454 10.22 -11.21 -4.81
N GLN A 455 9.18 -12.01 -4.57
CA GLN A 455 7.78 -11.55 -4.50
C GLN A 455 7.47 -10.69 -3.25
N GLN A 456 8.25 -10.81 -2.17
CA GLN A 456 8.08 -10.07 -0.92
C GLN A 456 9.12 -8.97 -0.67
N SER A 457 10.02 -8.72 -1.63
CA SER A 457 11.15 -7.77 -1.43
C SER A 457 10.74 -6.29 -1.41
N SER A 458 9.51 -5.96 -1.79
CA SER A 458 9.00 -4.60 -1.68
C SER A 458 8.39 -4.36 -0.30
N SER A 459 8.98 -3.48 0.51
CA SER A 459 8.24 -2.96 1.67
C SER A 459 7.03 -2.17 1.15
N LEU A 460 5.82 -2.50 1.61
CA LEU A 460 4.60 -1.74 1.31
C LEU A 460 4.83 -0.23 1.58
N SER A 461 5.61 0.08 2.61
CA SER A 461 6.06 1.43 2.95
C SER A 461 6.87 2.10 1.84
N ALA A 462 7.81 1.41 1.20
CA ALA A 462 8.58 1.99 0.10
C ALA A 462 7.70 2.31 -1.10
N LYS A 463 6.77 1.39 -1.44
CA LYS A 463 5.81 1.61 -2.53
C LYS A 463 4.85 2.75 -2.24
N ALA A 464 4.29 2.82 -1.03
CA ALA A 464 3.42 3.91 -0.63
C ALA A 464 4.14 5.27 -0.64
N ALA A 465 5.37 5.33 -0.11
CA ALA A 465 6.19 6.53 -0.14
C ALA A 465 6.57 6.94 -1.57
N ALA A 466 6.93 5.96 -2.41
CA ALA A 466 7.26 6.18 -3.81
C ALA A 466 6.06 6.74 -4.58
N LEU A 467 4.87 6.15 -4.39
CA LEU A 467 3.64 6.65 -4.98
C LEU A 467 3.36 8.09 -4.55
N ALA A 468 3.41 8.39 -3.25
CA ALA A 468 3.15 9.72 -2.72
C ALA A 468 4.08 10.79 -3.32
N VAL A 469 5.39 10.50 -3.42
CA VAL A 469 6.37 11.44 -3.99
C VAL A 469 6.18 11.60 -5.51
N MET A 470 5.90 10.52 -6.23
CA MET A 470 5.67 10.59 -7.69
C MET A 470 4.40 11.36 -8.04
N LEU A 471 3.34 11.26 -7.23
CA LEU A 471 2.09 12.00 -7.45
C LEU A 471 2.28 13.53 -7.39
N LEU A 472 3.26 14.03 -6.62
CA LEU A 472 3.61 15.46 -6.63
C LEU A 472 4.10 15.92 -8.01
N LEU A 473 4.78 15.04 -8.75
CA LEU A 473 5.36 15.36 -10.05
C LEU A 473 4.34 15.27 -11.19
N VAL A 474 3.28 14.45 -11.05
CA VAL A 474 2.24 14.25 -12.08
C VAL A 474 1.61 15.57 -12.51
N GLN A 475 1.49 16.52 -11.59
CA GLN A 475 0.81 17.79 -11.79
C GLN A 475 1.71 18.84 -12.47
N VAL A 476 3.02 18.61 -12.57
CA VAL A 476 3.99 19.53 -13.19
C VAL A 476 3.99 19.39 -14.72
N LYS A 477 2.83 19.63 -15.34
CA LYS A 477 2.64 19.67 -16.80
C LYS A 477 2.57 21.09 -17.35
N GLU A 478 2.13 22.01 -16.49
CA GLU A 478 1.92 23.41 -16.79
C GLU A 478 2.72 24.28 -15.83
N ALA A 479 3.22 25.42 -16.31
CA ALA A 479 4.04 26.35 -15.55
C ALA A 479 3.19 27.30 -14.67
N THR A 480 2.37 26.73 -13.78
CA THR A 480 1.65 27.51 -12.75
C THR A 480 2.52 27.65 -11.50
N LEU A 481 2.30 28.71 -10.71
CA LEU A 481 3.02 28.94 -9.45
C LEU A 481 2.89 27.75 -8.48
N LEU A 482 1.70 27.12 -8.42
CA LEU A 482 1.47 25.94 -7.59
C LEU A 482 2.29 24.73 -8.06
N ASN A 483 2.42 24.53 -9.37
CA ASN A 483 3.22 23.44 -9.93
C ASN A 483 4.72 23.67 -9.77
N LEU A 484 5.19 24.93 -9.87
CA LEU A 484 6.58 25.29 -9.55
C LEU A 484 6.90 25.05 -8.08
N TYR A 485 5.96 25.38 -7.18
CA TYR A 485 6.10 25.09 -5.76
C TYR A 485 6.13 23.57 -5.48
N ALA A 486 5.24 22.79 -6.12
CA ALA A 486 5.26 21.33 -6.03
C ALA A 486 6.58 20.73 -6.56
N LEU A 487 7.12 21.27 -7.66
CA LEU A 487 8.42 20.87 -8.20
C LEU A 487 9.56 21.17 -7.22
N LEU A 488 9.57 22.33 -6.57
CA LEU A 488 10.57 22.69 -5.56
C LEU A 488 10.53 21.73 -4.36
N ILE A 489 9.34 21.37 -3.89
CA ILE A 489 9.15 20.36 -2.83
C ILE A 489 9.69 19.00 -3.30
N PHE A 490 9.34 18.57 -4.52
CA PHE A 490 9.80 17.31 -5.09
C PHE A 490 11.33 17.24 -5.18
N VAL A 491 11.98 18.28 -5.71
CA VAL A 491 13.44 18.37 -5.80
C VAL A 491 14.07 18.31 -4.41
N SER A 492 13.52 19.05 -3.45
CA SER A 492 14.01 19.05 -2.05
C SER A 492 13.91 17.67 -1.41
N ILE A 493 12.77 16.98 -1.55
CA ILE A 493 12.59 15.60 -1.08
C ILE A 493 13.61 14.67 -1.74
N THR A 494 13.79 14.78 -3.06
CA THR A 494 14.71 13.93 -3.82
C THR A 494 16.16 14.10 -3.37
N VAL A 495 16.59 15.33 -3.08
CA VAL A 495 17.93 15.59 -2.56
C VAL A 495 18.11 14.99 -1.17
N LEU A 496 17.12 15.18 -0.28
CA LEU A 496 17.15 14.62 1.08
C LEU A 496 17.14 13.09 1.09
N LEU A 497 16.32 12.47 0.22
CA LEU A 497 16.28 11.02 0.03
C LEU A 497 17.62 10.50 -0.50
N ASN A 498 18.27 11.20 -1.44
CA ASN A 498 19.59 10.83 -1.92
C ASN A 498 20.65 10.85 -0.80
N MET A 499 20.69 11.93 -0.01
CA MET A 499 21.60 12.05 1.13
C MET A 499 21.38 10.91 2.13
N LYS A 500 20.11 10.61 2.44
CA LYS A 500 19.75 9.53 3.35
C LYS A 500 20.10 8.15 2.79
N ALA A 501 19.77 7.87 1.54
CA ALA A 501 20.07 6.61 0.87
C ALA A 501 21.58 6.29 0.86
N ARG A 502 22.41 7.28 0.51
CA ARG A 502 23.87 7.13 0.53
C ARG A 502 24.40 6.79 1.92
N ALA A 503 23.96 7.53 2.93
CA ALA A 503 24.43 7.34 4.30
C ALA A 503 23.98 5.98 4.88
N LEU A 504 22.74 5.54 4.59
CA LEU A 504 22.24 4.24 5.03
C LEU A 504 22.93 3.07 4.33
N MET A 505 23.25 3.19 3.04
CA MET A 505 24.03 2.17 2.33
C MET A 505 25.48 2.10 2.78
N PHE A 506 26.10 3.25 3.07
CA PHE A 506 27.48 3.29 3.57
C PHE A 506 27.59 2.66 4.97
N TYR A 507 26.71 3.05 5.90
CA TYR A 507 26.75 2.59 7.29
C TYR A 507 25.80 1.42 7.60
N ARG A 508 25.52 0.56 6.61
CA ARG A 508 24.41 -0.39 6.73
C ARG A 508 24.54 -1.35 7.91
N LEU A 509 25.74 -1.87 8.16
CA LEU A 509 26.02 -2.84 9.23
C LEU A 509 26.11 -2.18 10.62
N GLU A 510 26.37 -0.87 10.67
CA GLU A 510 26.54 -0.12 11.91
C GLU A 510 25.21 0.47 12.38
N THR A 511 24.46 -0.32 13.14
CA THR A 511 23.17 0.10 13.70
C THR A 511 23.24 1.35 14.57
N SER A 512 24.41 1.64 15.17
CA SER A 512 24.69 2.87 15.92
C SER A 512 24.67 4.13 15.05
N GLN A 513 25.17 4.04 13.81
CA GLN A 513 25.22 5.16 12.86
C GLN A 513 23.85 5.49 12.25
N HIS A 514 22.93 4.52 12.22
CA HIS A 514 21.53 4.77 11.79
C HIS A 514 20.77 5.71 12.73
N ILE A 515 21.26 5.90 13.97
CA ILE A 515 20.66 6.75 15.00
C ILE A 515 21.47 8.07 15.16
N ASN A 516 22.41 8.34 14.26
CA ASN A 516 23.26 9.53 14.31
C ASN A 516 22.43 10.83 14.13
N LYS A 517 22.94 11.95 14.66
CA LYS A 517 22.34 13.30 14.62
C LYS A 517 21.92 13.71 13.20
N GLN A 518 22.76 13.44 12.20
CA GLN A 518 22.47 13.75 10.80
C GLN A 518 21.26 12.97 10.25
N GLN A 519 21.11 11.70 10.60
CA GLN A 519 19.96 10.88 10.18
C GLN A 519 18.66 11.37 10.81
N LYS A 520 18.70 11.79 12.08
CA LYS A 520 17.52 12.37 12.75
C LYS A 520 17.12 13.70 12.10
N TRP A 521 18.08 14.56 11.76
CA TRP A 521 17.82 15.81 11.03
C TRP A 521 17.20 15.54 9.65
N LEU A 522 17.74 14.58 8.88
CA LEU A 522 17.16 14.17 7.58
C LEU A 522 15.72 13.66 7.73
N ASN A 523 15.43 12.88 8.78
CA ASN A 523 14.08 12.38 9.06
C ASN A 523 13.11 13.52 9.38
N PHE A 524 13.53 14.51 10.18
CA PHE A 524 12.74 15.69 10.48
C PHE A 524 12.43 16.50 9.22
N MET A 525 13.45 16.79 8.40
CA MET A 525 13.27 17.54 7.15
C MET A 525 12.35 16.80 6.17
N LEU A 526 12.52 15.48 6.01
CA LEU A 526 11.64 14.66 5.17
C LEU A 526 10.19 14.66 5.68
N LEU A 527 9.98 14.65 7.01
CA LEU A 527 8.64 14.74 7.60
C LEU A 527 7.98 16.10 7.29
N ALA A 528 8.73 17.19 7.42
CA ALA A 528 8.25 18.53 7.11
C ALA A 528 7.90 18.67 5.62
N PHE A 529 8.79 18.24 4.72
CA PHE A 529 8.50 18.26 3.28
C PHE A 529 7.38 17.29 2.87
N ALA A 530 7.20 16.18 3.57
CA ALA A 530 6.06 15.29 3.34
C ALA A 530 4.73 15.96 3.71
N PHE A 531 4.69 16.77 4.78
CA PHE A 531 3.53 17.59 5.10
C PHE A 531 3.23 18.60 3.99
N LEU A 532 4.24 19.38 3.57
CA LEU A 532 4.09 20.37 2.50
C LEU A 532 3.64 19.73 1.18
N GLY A 533 4.21 18.57 0.84
CA GLY A 533 3.79 17.79 -0.33
C GLY A 533 2.36 17.29 -0.21
N GLY A 534 1.94 16.81 0.97
CA GLY A 534 0.55 16.43 1.22
C GLY A 534 -0.41 17.60 1.01
N GLN A 535 -0.05 18.78 1.47
CA GLN A 535 -0.86 19.98 1.30
C GLN A 535 -1.02 20.36 -0.17
N THR A 536 0.07 20.37 -0.94
CA THR A 536 0.02 20.70 -2.37
C THR A 536 -0.77 19.67 -3.17
N LEU A 537 -0.56 18.37 -2.89
CA LEU A 537 -1.27 17.27 -3.52
C LEU A 537 -2.78 17.37 -3.29
N ILE A 538 -3.21 17.59 -2.05
CA ILE A 538 -4.63 17.69 -1.71
C ILE A 538 -5.26 18.93 -2.35
N ASN A 539 -4.58 20.08 -2.33
CA ASN A 539 -5.06 21.29 -3.01
C ASN A 539 -5.22 21.05 -4.52
N GLN A 540 -4.28 20.32 -5.15
CA GLN A 540 -4.38 19.96 -6.56
C GLN A 540 -5.53 18.97 -6.85
N ILE A 541 -5.75 17.99 -5.98
CA ILE A 541 -6.90 17.06 -6.09
C ILE A 541 -8.20 17.85 -6.01
N PHE A 542 -8.34 18.73 -5.01
CA PHE A 542 -9.55 19.54 -4.87
C PHE A 542 -9.81 20.43 -6.07
N ARG A 543 -8.79 21.10 -6.61
CA ARG A 543 -8.91 21.89 -7.84
C ARG A 543 -9.32 21.07 -9.06
N ALA A 544 -8.92 19.80 -9.11
CA ALA A 544 -9.27 18.89 -10.20
C ALA A 544 -10.71 18.35 -10.08
N VAL A 545 -11.19 18.09 -8.85
CA VAL A 545 -12.52 17.55 -8.60
C VAL A 545 -13.58 18.66 -8.61
N ILE A 546 -13.30 19.82 -8.01
CA ILE A 546 -14.22 20.94 -7.88
C ILE A 546 -13.51 22.25 -8.28
N PRO A 547 -13.43 22.56 -9.59
CA PRO A 547 -12.75 23.74 -10.07
C PRO A 547 -13.48 25.02 -9.62
N GLY A 548 -12.75 25.94 -8.97
CA GLY A 548 -13.27 27.25 -8.57
C GLY A 548 -13.77 27.36 -7.13
N GLU A 549 -13.93 26.24 -6.41
CA GLU A 549 -14.29 26.29 -4.99
C GLU A 549 -13.06 26.49 -4.08
N ASN A 550 -13.21 27.41 -3.12
CA ASN A 550 -12.22 27.60 -2.08
C ASN A 550 -12.37 26.46 -1.06
N THR A 551 -11.41 25.53 -1.04
CA THR A 551 -11.45 24.36 -0.13
C THR A 551 -11.00 24.67 1.30
N GLY A 552 -10.96 25.95 1.66
CA GLY A 552 -10.69 26.41 3.01
C GLY A 552 -9.38 25.83 3.56
N LEU A 553 -9.43 25.37 4.81
CA LEU A 553 -8.27 24.77 5.50
C LEU A 553 -8.09 23.27 5.24
N TRP A 554 -8.92 22.62 4.39
CA TRP A 554 -8.88 21.17 4.19
C TRP A 554 -7.54 20.66 3.67
N SER A 555 -6.90 21.44 2.79
CA SER A 555 -5.55 21.11 2.28
C SER A 555 -4.50 21.06 3.38
N TRP A 556 -4.69 21.77 4.49
CA TRP A 556 -3.79 21.77 5.65
C TRP A 556 -4.22 20.76 6.72
N VAL A 557 -5.53 20.62 6.99
CA VAL A 557 -6.08 19.74 8.03
C VAL A 557 -5.83 18.27 7.72
N LEU A 558 -6.03 17.82 6.49
CA LEU A 558 -5.87 16.41 6.13
C LEU A 558 -4.43 15.88 6.30
N PRO A 559 -3.38 16.57 5.80
CA PRO A 559 -2.00 16.17 6.08
C PRO A 559 -1.65 16.29 7.56
N ALA A 560 -2.21 17.28 8.27
CA ALA A 560 -1.95 17.46 9.70
C ALA A 560 -2.45 16.27 10.51
N LEU A 561 -3.70 15.83 10.27
CA LEU A 561 -4.28 14.65 10.91
C LEU A 561 -3.51 13.37 10.59
N ALA A 562 -3.00 13.22 9.37
CA ALA A 562 -2.21 12.06 8.97
C ALA A 562 -0.82 12.02 9.66
N ILE A 563 -0.19 13.18 9.86
CA ILE A 563 1.17 13.29 10.40
C ILE A 563 1.18 13.42 11.94
N LEU A 564 0.11 13.92 12.56
CA LEU A 564 0.01 14.13 14.01
C LEU A 564 0.34 12.87 14.84
N PRO A 565 -0.17 11.65 14.51
CA PRO A 565 0.20 10.45 15.24
C PRO A 565 1.70 10.15 15.12
N VAL A 566 2.30 10.39 13.95
CA VAL A 566 3.74 10.19 13.73
C VAL A 566 4.54 11.14 14.62
N LEU A 567 4.15 12.41 14.70
CA LEU A 567 4.76 13.43 15.58
C LEU A 567 4.66 13.06 17.06
N MET A 568 3.48 12.63 17.51
CA MET A 568 3.31 12.17 18.89
C MET A 568 4.24 10.99 19.17
N LEU A 569 4.30 10.02 18.26
CA LEU A 569 5.13 8.84 18.44
C LEU A 569 6.63 9.15 18.43
N THR A 570 7.08 10.10 17.61
CA THR A 570 8.50 10.52 17.55
C THR A 570 8.90 11.38 18.74
N ALA A 571 7.98 12.23 19.24
CA ALA A 571 8.21 13.07 20.41
C ALA A 571 8.19 12.28 21.72
N PHE A 572 7.22 11.37 21.91
CA PHE A 572 7.00 10.68 23.19
C PHE A 572 7.79 9.38 23.37
N PHE A 573 8.05 8.58 22.31
CA PHE A 573 8.65 7.24 22.45
C PHE A 573 10.16 7.19 22.17
N LYS A 574 10.90 8.25 22.50
CA LYS A 574 12.37 8.23 22.37
C LYS A 574 13.00 7.18 23.28
N LYS A 575 13.82 6.31 22.71
CA LYS A 575 14.91 5.68 23.47
C LYS A 575 16.00 6.73 23.69
N PRO A 576 16.34 7.10 24.94
CA PRO A 576 17.49 7.94 25.21
C PRO A 576 18.76 7.27 24.68
N TRP A 577 19.68 8.09 24.19
CA TRP A 577 20.93 7.61 23.58
C TRP A 577 21.82 7.03 24.68
N SER A 578 22.48 5.88 24.45
CA SER A 578 23.48 5.29 25.35
C SER A 578 24.83 6.05 25.34
N GLY A 579 24.76 7.38 25.22
CA GLY A 579 25.89 8.30 25.10
C GLY A 579 25.51 9.75 25.39
N GLN A 580 24.31 10.02 25.94
CA GLN A 580 24.07 11.25 26.69
C GLN A 580 24.80 11.14 28.03
N THR A 581 26.12 11.11 28.01
CA THR A 581 26.87 11.67 29.12
C THR A 581 26.52 13.15 29.11
N SER A 582 25.77 13.58 30.12
CA SER A 582 25.75 14.97 30.50
C SER A 582 27.20 15.41 30.62
N LEU A 583 27.69 16.21 29.67
CA LEU A 583 28.91 16.96 29.89
C LEU A 583 28.67 17.77 31.18
N PRO A 584 29.50 17.59 32.22
CA PRO A 584 29.57 18.59 33.27
C PRO A 584 29.98 19.91 32.59
N ASP A 585 29.47 21.05 33.05
CA ASP A 585 29.86 22.41 32.62
C ASP A 585 28.90 23.17 31.68
N SER A 586 27.63 22.77 31.53
CA SER A 586 26.60 23.77 31.25
C SER A 586 26.01 24.27 32.57
N PRO A 587 26.11 25.56 32.95
CA PRO A 587 25.47 26.06 34.15
C PRO A 587 23.98 25.73 34.03
N ALA A 588 23.46 24.96 34.98
CA ALA A 588 22.05 24.61 35.06
C ALA A 588 21.27 25.91 35.28
N LYS A 589 20.90 26.59 34.18
CA LYS A 589 19.96 27.71 34.25
C LYS A 589 18.71 27.20 34.97
N SER A 590 18.26 27.92 35.99
CA SER A 590 17.17 27.48 36.83
C SER A 590 15.95 27.15 35.97
N LEU A 591 15.33 26.00 36.25
CA LEU A 591 14.11 25.54 35.58
C LEU A 591 13.01 26.61 35.61
N SER A 592 12.94 27.38 36.72
CA SER A 592 12.07 28.53 36.87
C SER A 592 12.36 29.66 35.87
N ALA A 593 13.63 30.04 35.67
CA ALA A 593 13.99 31.07 34.69
C ALA A 593 13.68 30.64 33.25
N THR A 594 13.86 29.36 32.92
CA THR A 594 13.47 28.84 31.58
C THR A 594 11.96 28.86 31.37
N ALA A 595 11.18 28.51 32.39
CA ALA A 595 9.72 28.51 32.30
C ALA A 595 9.18 29.95 32.20
N ILE A 596 9.65 30.86 33.05
CA ILE A 596 9.21 32.27 33.05
C ILE A 596 9.51 32.93 31.69
N THR A 597 10.72 32.73 31.15
CA THR A 597 11.11 33.33 29.86
C THR A 597 10.36 32.72 28.68
N ALA A 598 10.13 31.39 28.67
CA ALA A 598 9.28 30.75 27.65
C ALA A 598 7.84 31.29 27.70
N THR A 599 7.31 31.52 28.91
CA THR A 599 5.97 32.08 29.09
C THR A 599 5.91 33.54 28.62
N ALA A 600 6.91 34.35 28.94
CA ALA A 600 7.00 35.74 28.49
C ALA A 600 7.07 35.85 26.95
N TYR A 601 7.90 35.04 26.30
CA TYR A 601 7.96 34.95 24.84
C TYR A 601 6.65 34.41 24.25
N GLY A 602 6.00 33.45 24.91
CA GLY A 602 4.69 32.93 24.52
C GLY A 602 3.59 33.99 24.56
N ILE A 603 3.56 34.82 25.61
CA ILE A 603 2.63 35.95 25.74
C ILE A 603 2.88 36.99 24.62
N LEU A 604 4.14 37.39 24.39
CA LEU A 604 4.48 38.34 23.33
C LEU A 604 4.09 37.82 21.95
N SER A 605 4.34 36.55 21.67
CA SER A 605 3.93 35.90 20.42
C SER A 605 2.41 35.85 20.27
N THR A 606 1.70 35.56 21.36
CA THR A 606 0.23 35.55 21.40
C THR A 606 -0.33 36.93 21.11
N CYS A 607 0.18 37.98 21.77
CA CYS A 607 -0.26 39.35 21.56
C CYS A 607 -0.03 39.79 20.11
N GLY A 608 1.13 39.46 19.53
CA GLY A 608 1.41 39.74 18.12
C GLY A 608 0.46 39.00 17.16
N THR A 609 0.17 37.72 17.45
CA THR A 609 -0.76 36.91 16.65
C THR A 609 -2.18 37.46 16.73
N TRP A 610 -2.65 37.81 17.93
CA TRP A 610 -3.99 38.35 18.16
C TRP A 610 -4.15 39.75 17.55
N LEU A 611 -3.14 40.62 17.68
CA LEU A 611 -3.13 41.94 17.03
C LEU A 611 -3.28 41.80 15.52
N TYR A 612 -2.53 40.89 14.90
CA TYR A 612 -2.62 40.65 13.46
C TYR A 612 -4.00 40.13 13.03
N ILE A 613 -4.57 39.16 13.75
CA ILE A 613 -5.91 38.63 13.45
C ILE A 613 -6.98 39.71 13.66
N SER A 614 -6.87 40.51 14.72
CA SER A 614 -7.84 41.57 15.04
C SER A 614 -7.81 42.72 14.03
N TYR A 615 -6.64 43.02 13.47
CA TYR A 615 -6.47 44.08 12.47
C TYR A 615 -6.88 43.65 11.05
N ASN A 616 -7.08 42.35 10.81
CA ASN A 616 -7.52 41.81 9.53
C ASN A 616 -8.93 41.18 9.67
N PRO A 617 -10.02 41.97 9.53
CA PRO A 617 -11.38 41.49 9.76
C PRO A 617 -11.77 40.34 8.83
N GLU A 618 -11.34 40.37 7.57
CA GLU A 618 -11.58 39.29 6.60
C GLU A 618 -10.95 37.96 7.04
N LEU A 619 -9.72 38.01 7.57
CA LEU A 619 -9.03 36.83 8.10
C LEU A 619 -9.74 36.29 9.34
N LYS A 620 -10.18 37.19 10.23
CA LYS A 620 -10.92 36.82 11.43
C LYS A 620 -12.21 36.10 11.05
N GLU A 621 -13.00 36.68 10.15
CA GLU A 621 -14.26 36.11 9.70
C GLU A 621 -14.07 34.74 9.02
N PHE A 622 -13.09 34.64 8.12
CA PHE A 622 -12.71 33.37 7.48
C PHE A 622 -12.33 32.29 8.50
N LEU A 623 -11.49 32.60 9.48
CA LEU A 623 -11.09 31.63 10.50
C LEU A 623 -12.27 31.22 11.38
N THR A 624 -13.15 32.16 11.76
CA THR A 624 -14.34 31.83 12.55
C THR A 624 -15.32 30.93 11.79
N SER A 625 -15.52 31.16 10.49
CA SER A 625 -16.45 30.36 9.68
C SER A 625 -15.93 28.94 9.45
N GLU A 626 -14.64 28.78 9.14
CA GLU A 626 -13.98 27.49 8.99
C GLU A 626 -14.01 26.68 10.29
N LEU A 627 -13.67 27.31 11.43
CA LEU A 627 -13.73 26.65 12.74
C LEU A 627 -15.15 26.19 13.08
N ALA A 628 -16.15 27.05 12.87
CA ALA A 628 -17.55 26.69 13.10
C ALA A 628 -18.01 25.53 12.19
N TYR A 629 -17.57 25.51 10.92
CA TYR A 629 -17.84 24.43 9.99
C TYR A 629 -17.26 23.10 10.48
N TYR A 630 -15.99 23.06 10.88
CA TYR A 630 -15.38 21.84 11.42
C TYR A 630 -16.06 21.37 12.70
N VAL A 631 -16.44 22.29 13.60
CA VAL A 631 -17.16 21.93 14.83
C VAL A 631 -18.50 21.26 14.52
N ARG A 632 -19.27 21.77 13.55
CA ARG A 632 -20.53 21.15 13.10
C ARG A 632 -20.29 19.77 12.47
N LEU A 633 -19.20 19.59 11.74
CA LEU A 633 -18.84 18.30 11.15
C LEU A 633 -18.58 17.25 12.25
N PHE A 634 -17.88 17.62 13.33
CA PHE A 634 -17.62 16.73 14.46
C PHE A 634 -18.85 16.54 15.36
N ASP A 635 -19.74 17.52 15.47
CA ASP A 635 -21.04 17.41 16.15
C ASP A 635 -21.91 16.31 15.50
N GLY A 636 -21.85 16.20 14.17
CA GLY A 636 -22.47 15.10 13.40
C GLY A 636 -21.97 13.69 13.75
N LEU A 637 -20.88 13.56 14.51
CA LEU A 637 -20.37 12.29 15.05
C LEU A 637 -20.85 12.01 16.49
N ALA A 638 -21.93 12.67 16.94
CA ALA A 638 -22.53 12.57 18.28
C ALA A 638 -21.64 13.08 19.44
N LEU A 639 -20.73 14.02 19.16
CA LEU A 639 -19.96 14.75 20.17
C LEU A 639 -20.67 16.07 20.51
N SER A 640 -20.72 16.47 21.79
CA SER A 640 -21.26 17.79 22.16
C SER A 640 -20.48 18.92 21.46
N TYR A 641 -21.16 20.02 21.11
CA TYR A 641 -20.53 21.19 20.48
C TYR A 641 -19.27 21.68 21.22
N SER A 642 -19.28 21.68 22.56
CA SER A 642 -18.12 22.02 23.39
C SER A 642 -16.96 21.02 23.25
N ALA A 643 -17.25 19.72 23.17
CA ALA A 643 -16.23 18.70 22.94
C ALA A 643 -15.66 18.79 21.51
N SER A 644 -16.51 19.07 20.52
CA SER A 644 -16.12 19.31 19.12
C SER A 644 -15.23 20.55 18.99
N ALA A 645 -15.56 21.67 19.65
CA ALA A 645 -14.73 22.88 19.68
C ALA A 645 -13.37 22.65 20.37
N LEU A 646 -13.34 21.88 21.46
CA LEU A 646 -12.10 21.45 22.10
C LEU A 646 -11.24 20.58 21.16
N PHE A 647 -11.86 19.66 20.42
CA PHE A 647 -11.13 18.79 19.49
C PHE A 647 -10.55 19.58 18.30
N VAL A 648 -11.36 20.47 17.71
CA VAL A 648 -10.97 21.33 16.59
C VAL A 648 -9.83 22.29 16.99
N SER A 649 -9.84 22.80 18.23
CA SER A 649 -8.75 23.64 18.75
C SER A 649 -7.51 22.83 19.16
N ALA A 650 -7.66 21.62 19.69
CA ALA A 650 -6.54 20.79 20.15
C ALA A 650 -5.61 20.35 19.01
N VAL A 651 -6.16 20.01 17.82
CA VAL A 651 -5.37 19.54 16.67
C VAL A 651 -4.27 20.53 16.25
N PRO A 652 -4.57 21.81 15.93
CA PRO A 652 -3.54 22.78 15.54
C PRO A 652 -2.57 23.12 16.69
N ILE A 653 -3.03 23.15 17.94
CA ILE A 653 -2.17 23.39 19.12
C ILE A 653 -1.16 22.25 19.26
N CYS A 654 -1.63 21.00 19.26
CA CYS A 654 -0.75 19.84 19.35
C CYS A 654 0.21 19.76 18.17
N PHE A 655 -0.25 20.05 16.96
CA PHE A 655 0.60 20.06 15.77
C PHE A 655 1.72 21.10 15.88
N ALA A 656 1.39 22.35 16.23
CA ALA A 656 2.36 23.42 16.39
C ALA A 656 3.37 23.13 17.52
N ALA A 657 2.89 22.66 18.67
CA ALA A 657 3.74 22.35 19.81
C ALA A 657 4.72 21.20 19.50
N LEU A 658 4.24 20.09 18.91
CA LEU A 658 5.08 18.93 18.62
C LEU A 658 6.14 19.22 17.55
N PHE A 659 5.80 19.98 16.51
CA PHE A 659 6.79 20.41 15.52
C PHE A 659 7.81 21.38 16.13
N ALA A 660 7.39 22.32 16.98
CA ALA A 660 8.29 23.23 17.67
C ALA A 660 9.27 22.49 18.59
N VAL A 661 8.82 21.43 19.30
CA VAL A 661 9.71 20.55 20.09
C VAL A 661 10.79 19.95 19.19
N LEU A 662 10.39 19.27 18.11
CA LEU A 662 11.33 18.57 17.24
C LEU A 662 12.30 19.53 16.55
N ALA A 663 11.82 20.68 16.09
CA ALA A 663 12.64 21.72 15.49
C ALA A 663 13.65 22.30 16.49
N ALA A 664 13.20 22.63 17.71
CA ALA A 664 14.05 23.19 18.76
C ALA A 664 15.16 22.22 19.19
N GLU A 665 14.86 20.93 19.30
CA GLU A 665 15.87 19.92 19.63
C GLU A 665 16.99 19.85 18.58
N HIS A 666 16.63 19.88 17.30
CA HIS A 666 17.60 19.89 16.21
C HIS A 666 18.39 21.19 16.17
N ALA A 667 17.70 22.33 16.25
CA ALA A 667 18.30 23.65 16.25
C ALA A 667 19.28 23.83 17.42
N GLN A 668 18.90 23.47 18.65
CA GLN A 668 19.78 23.57 19.81
C GLN A 668 21.04 22.73 19.67
N SER A 669 20.92 21.53 19.09
CA SER A 669 22.08 20.69 18.82
C SER A 669 23.02 21.33 17.79
N ASP A 670 22.47 22.00 16.77
CA ASP A 670 23.25 22.67 15.72
C ASP A 670 23.89 23.98 16.19
N ALA A 671 23.21 24.73 17.06
CA ALA A 671 23.76 25.91 17.73
C ALA A 671 24.98 25.57 18.57
N LYS A 672 24.96 24.45 19.32
CA LYS A 672 26.10 23.97 20.10
C LYS A 672 27.32 23.60 19.24
N THR A 673 27.08 23.16 18.00
CA THR A 673 28.15 22.76 17.06
C THR A 673 28.58 23.89 16.11
N GLY A 674 28.08 25.12 16.26
CA GLY A 674 28.43 26.26 15.40
C GLY A 674 27.87 26.21 13.97
N HIS A 675 26.89 25.33 13.69
CA HIS A 675 26.30 25.20 12.35
C HIS A 675 25.07 26.12 12.17
N HIS A 676 25.33 27.42 12.09
CA HIS A 676 24.27 28.44 12.04
C HIS A 676 23.30 28.30 10.84
N CYS A 677 23.77 27.88 9.67
CA CYS A 677 22.87 27.67 8.51
C CYS A 677 21.83 26.56 8.78
N ARG A 678 22.23 25.45 9.42
CA ARG A 678 21.29 24.36 9.76
C ARG A 678 20.33 24.76 10.86
N PHE A 679 20.79 25.56 11.82
CA PHE A 679 19.95 26.19 12.84
C PHE A 679 18.83 27.03 12.21
N PHE A 680 19.16 27.92 11.27
CA PHE A 680 18.14 28.75 10.62
C PHE A 680 17.20 27.94 9.75
N VAL A 681 17.69 26.98 8.97
CA VAL A 681 16.85 26.14 8.09
C VAL A 681 15.86 25.30 8.90
N THR A 682 16.26 24.73 10.03
CA THR A 682 15.37 23.90 10.88
C THR A 682 14.23 24.71 11.47
N LEU A 683 14.49 25.95 11.90
CA LEU A 683 13.47 26.83 12.45
C LEU A 683 12.60 27.46 11.37
N ALA A 684 13.18 27.85 10.22
CA ALA A 684 12.42 28.42 9.10
C ALA A 684 11.35 27.46 8.55
N ILE A 685 11.53 26.14 8.72
CA ILE A 685 10.53 25.16 8.33
C ILE A 685 9.22 25.31 9.11
N LEU A 686 9.25 25.79 10.37
CA LEU A 686 8.05 26.00 11.18
C LEU A 686 7.11 27.02 10.53
N LEU A 687 7.67 28.03 9.85
CA LEU A 687 6.91 28.99 9.08
C LEU A 687 6.17 28.31 7.92
N ALA A 688 6.88 27.46 7.17
CA ALA A 688 6.31 26.78 6.00
C ALA A 688 5.18 25.81 6.38
N LEU A 689 5.21 25.25 7.60
CA LEU A 689 4.18 24.33 8.10
C LEU A 689 2.88 25.03 8.53
N SER A 690 2.86 26.35 8.63
CA SER A 690 1.66 27.11 9.01
C SER A 690 0.66 27.23 7.86
N PRO A 691 -0.65 27.34 8.14
CA PRO A 691 -1.62 27.67 7.10
C PRO A 691 -1.26 29.00 6.42
N SER A 692 -1.48 29.10 5.10
CA SER A 692 -1.10 30.28 4.30
C SER A 692 -1.66 31.58 4.85
N HIS A 693 -2.87 31.54 5.42
CA HIS A 693 -3.56 32.68 6.00
C HIS A 693 -2.94 33.18 7.32
N VAL A 694 -2.07 32.39 7.95
CA VAL A 694 -1.49 32.65 9.28
C VAL A 694 0.05 32.68 9.23
N ILE A 695 0.64 32.87 8.05
CA ILE A 695 2.11 32.94 7.86
C ILE A 695 2.74 34.07 8.69
N ILE A 696 2.14 35.26 8.70
CA ILE A 696 2.70 36.41 9.42
C ILE A 696 2.75 36.14 10.95
N PRO A 697 1.67 35.66 11.59
CA PRO A 697 1.76 35.21 12.98
C PRO A 697 2.75 34.07 13.22
N ALA A 698 2.81 33.10 12.30
CA ALA A 698 3.79 32.00 12.40
C ALA A 698 5.24 32.49 12.32
N PHE A 699 5.51 33.56 11.56
CA PHE A 699 6.82 34.20 11.50
C PHE A 699 7.22 34.80 12.86
N VAL A 700 6.31 35.54 13.48
CA VAL A 700 6.51 36.11 14.84
C VAL A 700 6.81 34.99 15.84
N THR A 701 6.01 33.92 15.81
CA THR A 701 6.17 32.75 16.69
C THR A 701 7.52 32.07 16.48
N THR A 702 7.92 31.90 15.22
CA THR A 702 9.20 31.28 14.85
C THR A 702 10.39 32.13 15.29
N ALA A 703 10.30 33.46 15.16
CA ALA A 703 11.34 34.39 15.60
C ALA A 703 11.56 34.33 17.12
N PHE A 704 10.47 34.34 17.91
CA PHE A 704 10.57 34.17 19.36
C PHE A 704 11.09 32.79 19.75
N THR A 705 10.68 31.74 19.03
CA THR A 705 11.21 30.38 19.23
C THR A 705 12.71 30.32 18.93
N ALA A 706 13.18 31.00 17.89
CA ALA A 706 14.60 31.08 17.52
C ALA A 706 15.43 31.82 18.58
N LEU A 707 14.93 32.97 19.06
CA LEU A 707 15.56 33.73 20.15
C LEU A 707 15.64 32.89 21.42
N TYR A 708 14.56 32.20 21.77
CA TYR A 708 14.54 31.31 22.92
C TYR A 708 15.54 30.15 22.78
N CYS A 709 15.59 29.48 21.62
CA CYS A 709 16.54 28.39 21.37
C CYS A 709 18.01 28.84 21.36
N ARG A 710 18.29 30.11 21.03
CA ARG A 710 19.64 30.68 21.09
C ARG A 710 20.12 30.86 22.53
N HIS A 711 19.23 31.27 23.43
CA HIS A 711 19.59 31.60 24.81
C HIS A 711 19.34 30.46 25.80
N PHE A 712 18.46 29.50 25.48
CA PHE A 712 18.03 28.42 26.36
C PHE A 712 18.03 27.06 25.65
N THR A 713 18.37 26.01 26.40
CA THR A 713 18.55 24.63 25.90
C THR A 713 17.33 23.73 26.11
N SER A 714 16.16 24.30 26.39
CA SER A 714 14.94 23.54 26.68
C SER A 714 14.04 23.46 25.44
N ALA A 715 13.82 22.28 24.87
CA ALA A 715 12.87 22.10 23.76
C ALA A 715 11.40 22.27 24.22
N ALA A 716 11.12 21.99 25.50
CA ALA A 716 9.79 22.17 26.08
C ALA A 716 9.35 23.64 26.11
N GLY A 717 10.28 24.58 26.31
CA GLY A 717 9.95 26.01 26.27
C GLY A 717 9.57 26.49 24.87
N ALA A 718 10.21 25.96 23.82
CA ALA A 718 9.83 26.24 22.44
C ALA A 718 8.41 25.71 22.12
N ALA A 719 8.08 24.52 22.64
CA ALA A 719 6.73 23.97 22.55
C ALA A 719 5.69 24.88 23.20
N LEU A 720 6.00 25.39 24.39
CA LEU A 720 5.12 26.26 25.16
C LEU A 720 4.87 27.59 24.44
N ILE A 721 5.91 28.20 23.85
CA ILE A 721 5.76 29.40 23.02
C ILE A 721 4.80 29.15 21.86
N ALA A 722 5.01 28.07 21.10
CA ALA A 722 4.16 27.72 19.95
C ALA A 722 2.71 27.35 20.36
N ALA A 723 2.55 26.62 21.47
CA ALA A 723 1.25 26.22 22.00
C ALA A 723 0.46 27.45 22.49
N MET A 724 1.07 28.36 23.25
CA MET A 724 0.41 29.57 23.72
C MET A 724 0.00 30.47 22.54
N SER A 725 0.91 30.66 21.58
CA SER A 725 0.67 31.51 20.40
C SER A 725 -0.42 30.98 19.47
N THR A 726 -0.79 29.71 19.58
CA THR A 726 -1.89 29.10 18.80
C THR A 726 -3.17 28.94 19.61
N ALA A 727 -3.07 28.52 20.88
CA ALA A 727 -4.22 28.22 21.73
C ALA A 727 -5.04 29.47 22.08
N LEU A 728 -4.38 30.55 22.52
CA LEU A 728 -5.07 31.74 23.01
C LEU A 728 -5.85 32.47 21.90
N PRO A 729 -5.29 32.65 20.68
CA PRO A 729 -6.06 33.20 19.57
C PRO A 729 -7.22 32.31 19.12
N LEU A 730 -7.05 30.97 19.12
CA LEU A 730 -8.14 30.04 18.77
C LEU A 730 -9.29 30.11 19.78
N ILE A 731 -8.99 30.15 21.08
CA ILE A 731 -10.01 30.31 22.14
C ILE A 731 -10.76 31.64 21.97
N ALA A 732 -10.05 32.71 21.60
CA ALA A 732 -10.65 34.02 21.38
C ALA A 732 -11.50 34.11 20.10
N LEU A 733 -11.31 33.21 19.12
CA LEU A 733 -12.13 33.11 17.91
C LEU A 733 -13.44 32.33 18.14
N PHE A 734 -13.54 31.52 19.20
CA PHE A 734 -14.76 30.80 19.58
C PHE A 734 -15.68 31.60 20.51
N ARG A 735 -15.25 32.80 20.95
CA ARG A 735 -16.05 33.75 21.73
C ARG A 735 -16.58 34.84 20.83
#